data_AF-O43051-F1
#
_entry.id   AF-O43051-F1
#
_cell.length_a   1.000
_cell.length_b   1.000
_cell.length_c   1.000
_cell.angle_alpha   90.00
_cell.angle_beta   90.00
_cell.angle_gamma   90.00
#
_symmetry.space_group_name_H-M   'P 1'
#
loop_
_entity.id
_entity.type
_entity.pdbx_description
1 polymer ?
#
loop_
_entity_poly.entity_id
_entity_poly.type
_entity_poly.pdbx_seq_one_letter_code
_entity_poly.pdbx_strand_id
1 'polypeptide(L)'
;MGKNGSQLKNLKSSIRQANLGTRPNNKKSRTRSTESHEDRQAKVQKIQSDFNLFDRQFTKRKFDVGGRRVKGTEGKPGVSRGVGEELRRRTIGAELKKRNRSGAIIDRRFGENNPHLSVEEKMLERFSREQQRRSKRELYNLDAEDVLTHGNRPLSDIDSFEEPGFGLDEGEELNDEVVRRMHFGGFEDSDAENEKEGEGAHKSKREVMSEIIAKSKHYKAERQAEKERYEDEREKLDEQMEDLQSFLSDYKKASRKSGIKTQRPIISDGDARYDSFVREMVFDKRAHPTERTKTEEELAQIEADRLRELEDQRISRMEHYQEDSASEAGSIEDEQATDNVFGFGKGLEQENEEEWNGINEEAEESEDEESVNSDTSFVDDEQLKVEEQPLVGSAIKNEGSEKASLAYTYPCPTSHVEFVQLLKGLDYKDYPTVVSRIRTLHHVKLHPDNKSRLENFSVILLQHILHLTRQPMISMELLEHLTEHLHSLAQQFPSALGISFISVVEGMRKRLAKSYVYPEIKFPEISDLLFFNLTGSIFPTSDKKHIVVSPVMLTMAESLSQSPADSLSDVCKKLYIANLFLKFQSYSHRYVPEVITAVSQALYLLYPNFISIVPGTFALPDSLKEKQNLFAIQDISLDEPQRLSLYELEELPTGLLQSSILFITLNLIEMAIDIYFKEQAFIEIFVPIMDMLQLYSLKKELLSKRLSEKLLSTLQAVSDSIESAKANRKPLALQSHRPLGITSQVPKFEEGYSLDKSSHDIDPERAQLNKLRAQHRDAKKGAIRTLRKDARFIARERRQEQRAKDQAYNEKMRKLENRLQHFDPAV
;
A
#
# COMPACT_ATOMS: atom_id res chain seq x y z
N MET A 1 19.75 48.87 -27.26
CA MET A 1 20.00 50.33 -27.20
C MET A 1 20.46 50.67 -25.79
N GLY A 2 21.56 51.41 -25.64
CA GLY A 2 22.01 51.88 -24.33
C GLY A 2 20.92 52.77 -23.71
N LYS A 3 20.26 52.28 -22.66
CA LYS A 3 19.10 52.93 -22.03
C LYS A 3 19.41 54.31 -21.43
N ASN A 4 20.69 54.70 -21.37
CA ASN A 4 21.14 55.91 -20.70
C ASN A 4 21.71 56.97 -21.67
N GLY A 5 21.44 56.86 -22.97
CA GLY A 5 21.87 57.83 -23.98
C GLY A 5 20.75 58.76 -24.46
N SER A 6 21.09 60.01 -24.80
CA SER A 6 20.17 60.92 -25.51
C SER A 6 19.52 60.22 -26.72
N GLN A 7 18.22 60.44 -26.93
CA GLN A 7 17.46 59.85 -28.06
C GLN A 7 18.13 60.17 -29.41
N LEU A 8 18.68 61.38 -29.57
CA LEU A 8 19.44 61.77 -30.77
C LEU A 8 20.73 60.97 -30.95
N LYS A 9 21.46 60.70 -29.86
CA LYS A 9 22.68 59.87 -29.88
C LYS A 9 22.36 58.44 -30.25
N ASN A 10 21.29 57.88 -29.66
CA ASN A 10 20.79 56.55 -29.97
C ASN A 10 20.33 56.47 -31.44
N LEU A 11 19.62 57.48 -31.95
CA LEU A 11 19.21 57.55 -33.36
C LEU A 11 20.41 57.56 -34.30
N LYS A 12 21.39 58.43 -34.05
CA LYS A 12 22.64 58.48 -34.83
C LYS A 12 23.39 57.14 -34.79
N SER A 13 23.43 56.46 -33.64
CA SER A 13 24.06 55.14 -33.52
C SER A 13 23.30 54.06 -34.29
N SER A 14 21.96 54.07 -34.26
CA SER A 14 21.11 53.11 -34.96
C SER A 14 21.21 53.29 -36.48
N ILE A 15 21.22 54.54 -36.96
CA ILE A 15 21.45 54.87 -38.38
C ILE A 15 22.83 54.38 -38.84
N ARG A 16 23.87 54.57 -38.01
CA ARG A 16 25.23 54.06 -38.30
C ARG A 16 25.29 52.54 -38.31
N GLN A 17 24.65 51.86 -37.36
CA GLN A 17 24.58 50.40 -37.30
C GLN A 17 23.80 49.80 -38.48
N ALA A 18 22.75 50.48 -38.93
CA ALA A 18 21.97 50.08 -40.10
C ALA A 18 22.65 50.40 -41.44
N ASN A 19 23.88 50.96 -41.43
CA ASN A 19 24.63 51.41 -42.61
C ASN A 19 23.89 52.44 -43.47
N LEU A 20 22.97 53.20 -42.88
CA LEU A 20 22.21 54.25 -43.57
C LEU A 20 22.96 55.60 -43.61
N GLY A 21 24.06 55.72 -42.86
CA GLY A 21 24.86 56.92 -42.76
C GLY A 21 25.88 57.09 -43.88
N THR A 22 25.98 58.31 -44.41
CA THR A 22 26.99 58.73 -45.39
C THR A 22 28.34 58.95 -44.69
N ARG A 23 29.23 57.96 -44.70
CA ARG A 23 30.67 58.19 -44.49
C ARG A 23 31.39 58.05 -45.84
N PRO A 24 32.33 58.94 -46.17
CA PRO A 24 33.20 58.74 -47.33
C PRO A 24 34.14 57.57 -47.03
N ASN A 25 33.79 56.36 -47.47
CA ASN A 25 34.67 55.21 -47.31
C ASN A 25 35.84 55.31 -48.29
N ASN A 26 37.06 55.31 -47.75
CA ASN A 26 38.31 55.21 -48.50
C ASN A 26 38.26 53.98 -49.43
N LYS A 27 38.79 54.16 -50.66
CA LYS A 27 38.73 53.25 -51.83
C LYS A 27 39.07 51.77 -51.62
N LYS A 28 39.48 51.31 -50.43
CA LYS A 28 39.86 49.91 -50.15
C LYS A 28 38.75 49.02 -49.55
N SER A 29 37.57 49.53 -49.18
CA SER A 29 36.54 48.71 -48.49
C SER A 29 35.40 48.15 -49.36
N ARG A 30 35.60 48.02 -50.68
CA ARG A 30 34.50 47.89 -51.67
C ARG A 30 33.87 46.49 -51.82
N THR A 31 34.02 45.58 -50.85
CA THR A 31 33.55 44.18 -50.93
C THR A 31 32.20 43.88 -50.25
N ARG A 32 31.38 44.87 -49.89
CA ARG A 32 30.01 44.61 -49.39
C ARG A 32 28.98 44.75 -50.51
N SER A 33 28.23 43.67 -50.70
CA SER A 33 27.10 43.53 -51.61
C SER A 33 26.09 44.68 -51.47
N THR A 34 25.52 45.08 -52.60
CA THR A 34 24.47 46.08 -52.71
C THR A 34 23.20 45.61 -51.99
N GLU A 35 22.88 46.22 -50.84
CA GLU A 35 21.60 45.99 -50.15
C GLU A 35 20.41 46.42 -51.03
N SER A 36 19.33 45.63 -51.05
CA SER A 36 18.11 45.96 -51.80
C SER A 36 17.49 47.28 -51.29
N HIS A 37 16.85 48.03 -52.19
CA HIS A 37 16.10 49.23 -51.81
C HIS A 37 15.00 48.91 -50.77
N GLU A 38 14.39 47.73 -50.88
CA GLU A 38 13.39 47.23 -49.95
C GLU A 38 13.99 46.98 -48.55
N ASP A 39 15.16 46.33 -48.47
CA ASP A 39 15.88 46.14 -47.20
C ASP A 39 16.20 47.49 -46.54
N ARG A 40 16.59 48.47 -47.36
CA ARG A 40 16.92 49.81 -46.89
C ARG A 40 15.69 50.53 -46.38
N GLN A 41 14.54 50.43 -47.08
CA GLN A 41 13.27 50.97 -46.61
C GLN A 41 12.78 50.27 -45.33
N ALA A 42 12.90 48.94 -45.24
CA ALA A 42 12.54 48.17 -44.05
C ALA A 42 13.38 48.59 -42.83
N LYS A 43 14.69 48.80 -43.01
CA LYS A 43 15.57 49.35 -41.96
C LYS A 43 15.14 50.76 -41.53
N VAL A 44 14.81 51.64 -42.48
CA VAL A 44 14.33 52.99 -42.17
C VAL A 44 13.00 52.95 -41.43
N GLN A 45 12.02 52.15 -41.87
CA GLN A 45 10.73 51.99 -41.20
C GLN A 45 10.90 51.42 -39.79
N LYS A 46 11.80 50.44 -39.62
CA LYS A 46 12.14 49.89 -38.29
C LYS A 46 12.67 50.97 -37.37
N ILE A 47 13.65 51.76 -37.82
CA ILE A 47 14.20 52.89 -37.07
C ILE A 47 13.10 53.92 -36.76
N GLN A 48 12.28 54.31 -37.72
CA GLN A 48 11.17 55.24 -37.48
C GLN A 48 10.21 54.68 -36.41
N SER A 49 9.86 53.41 -36.50
CA SER A 49 8.96 52.75 -35.54
C SER A 49 9.54 52.59 -34.14
N ASP A 50 10.87 52.46 -34.03
CA ASP A 50 11.60 52.29 -32.77
C ASP A 50 11.81 53.64 -32.06
N PHE A 51 12.01 54.72 -32.82
CA PHE A 51 12.22 56.06 -32.26
C PHE A 51 10.91 56.84 -32.04
N ASN A 52 9.81 56.48 -32.70
CA ASN A 52 8.47 57.05 -32.46
C ASN A 52 7.78 56.41 -31.23
N LEU A 53 8.40 56.61 -30.06
CA LEU A 53 7.93 56.03 -28.79
C LEU A 53 6.56 56.56 -28.34
N PHE A 54 6.15 57.75 -28.75
CA PHE A 54 4.86 58.35 -28.35
C PHE A 54 3.64 57.72 -29.04
N ASP A 55 3.83 56.96 -30.12
CA ASP A 55 2.76 56.19 -30.76
C ASP A 55 2.46 54.87 -30.03
N ARG A 56 3.38 54.42 -29.16
CA ARG A 56 3.25 53.21 -28.34
C ARG A 56 3.04 53.59 -26.87
N GLN A 57 2.06 52.96 -26.24
CA GLN A 57 1.83 53.07 -24.81
C GLN A 57 2.39 51.83 -24.12
N PHE A 58 3.36 52.02 -23.24
CA PHE A 58 3.94 50.95 -22.42
C PHE A 58 3.34 50.99 -21.02
N THR A 59 2.92 49.83 -20.51
CA THR A 59 2.54 49.67 -19.10
C THR A 59 3.69 49.01 -18.34
N LYS A 60 4.02 49.52 -17.15
CA LYS A 60 5.01 48.87 -16.28
C LYS A 60 4.45 47.53 -15.80
N ARG A 61 5.17 46.44 -16.05
CA ARG A 61 4.88 45.11 -15.49
C ARG A 61 5.09 45.15 -13.97
N LYS A 62 4.17 44.58 -13.20
CA LYS A 62 4.33 44.42 -11.74
C LYS A 62 5.18 43.19 -11.39
N PHE A 63 4.95 42.09 -12.10
CA PHE A 63 5.68 40.83 -11.99
C PHE A 63 6.33 40.52 -13.34
N ASP A 64 7.59 40.11 -13.32
CA ASP A 64 8.29 39.68 -14.53
C ASP A 64 8.10 38.18 -14.70
N VAL A 65 7.24 37.79 -15.65
CA VAL A 65 7.04 36.39 -16.02
C VAL A 65 7.94 36.10 -17.21
N GLY A 66 9.05 35.39 -16.97
CA GLY A 66 10.00 34.99 -18.01
C GLY A 66 9.30 34.23 -19.16
N GLY A 67 9.75 34.44 -20.40
CA GLY A 67 9.26 33.73 -21.58
C GLY A 67 7.89 34.15 -22.12
N ARG A 68 7.02 34.79 -21.32
CA ARG A 68 5.68 35.22 -21.77
C ARG A 68 5.61 36.70 -22.16
N ARG A 69 5.03 36.98 -23.33
CA ARG A 69 4.58 38.34 -23.70
C ARG A 69 3.22 38.58 -23.07
N VAL A 70 3.21 39.23 -21.90
CA VAL A 70 1.96 39.55 -21.19
C VAL A 70 1.11 40.53 -22.03
N LYS A 71 -0.13 40.14 -22.35
CA LYS A 71 -1.10 40.96 -23.10
C LYS A 71 -1.37 42.26 -22.35
N GLY A 72 -1.41 43.39 -23.06
CA GLY A 72 -1.62 44.72 -22.46
C GLY A 72 -0.35 45.44 -22.00
N THR A 73 0.84 44.84 -22.19
CA THR A 73 2.13 45.51 -21.94
C THR A 73 2.42 46.64 -22.92
N GLU A 74 2.03 46.46 -24.19
CA GLU A 74 2.17 47.44 -25.26
C GLU A 74 0.82 47.70 -25.94
N GLY A 75 0.48 48.97 -26.17
CA GLY A 75 -0.70 49.38 -26.94
C GLY A 75 -0.35 50.44 -27.98
N LYS A 76 -1.13 50.52 -29.07
CA LYS A 76 -0.96 51.54 -30.14
C LYS A 76 -2.15 52.52 -30.15
N PRO A 77 -2.19 53.51 -29.22
CA PRO A 77 -3.33 54.43 -29.10
C PRO A 77 -3.58 55.26 -30.37
N GLY A 78 -2.54 55.67 -31.10
CA GLY A 78 -2.68 56.44 -32.34
C GLY A 78 -3.45 55.67 -33.41
N VAL A 79 -3.01 54.43 -33.69
CA VAL A 79 -3.64 53.53 -34.67
C VAL A 79 -5.07 53.19 -34.26
N SER A 80 -5.31 52.80 -33.00
CA SER A 80 -6.67 52.46 -32.53
C SER A 80 -7.64 53.63 -32.57
N ARG A 81 -7.17 54.87 -32.34
CA ARG A 81 -7.98 56.08 -32.53
C ARG A 81 -8.26 56.35 -34.02
N GLY A 82 -7.26 56.20 -34.88
CA GLY A 82 -7.40 56.36 -36.34
C GLY A 82 -8.44 55.40 -36.91
N VAL A 83 -8.28 54.09 -36.66
CA VAL A 83 -9.24 53.06 -37.08
C VAL A 83 -10.64 53.35 -36.52
N GLY A 84 -10.74 53.76 -35.25
CA GLY A 84 -12.02 54.12 -34.66
C GLY A 84 -12.68 55.35 -35.29
N GLU A 85 -11.93 56.37 -35.69
CA GLU A 85 -12.45 57.56 -36.39
C GLU A 85 -12.84 57.22 -37.83
N GLU A 86 -12.07 56.39 -38.53
CA GLU A 86 -12.42 55.90 -39.87
C GLU A 86 -13.70 55.07 -39.85
N LEU A 87 -13.85 54.17 -38.87
CA LEU A 87 -15.07 53.39 -38.69
C LEU A 87 -16.29 54.33 -38.52
N ARG A 88 -16.19 55.34 -37.66
CA ARG A 88 -17.28 56.33 -37.44
C ARG A 88 -17.59 57.16 -38.69
N ARG A 89 -16.57 57.55 -39.47
CA ARG A 89 -16.78 58.23 -40.76
C ARG A 89 -17.53 57.34 -41.74
N ARG A 90 -17.24 56.04 -41.78
CA ARG A 90 -17.90 55.07 -42.66
C ARG A 90 -19.32 54.73 -42.22
N THR A 91 -19.57 54.60 -40.92
CA THR A 91 -20.88 54.25 -40.37
C THR A 91 -21.71 55.51 -40.07
N ILE A 92 -21.48 56.14 -38.92
CA ILE A 92 -22.24 57.28 -38.40
C ILE A 92 -22.23 58.46 -39.38
N GLY A 93 -21.08 58.76 -40.00
CA GLY A 93 -20.98 59.85 -40.98
C GLY A 93 -21.79 59.58 -42.26
N ALA A 94 -21.90 58.31 -42.68
CA ALA A 94 -22.74 57.93 -43.81
C ALA A 94 -24.24 57.96 -43.43
N GLU A 95 -24.59 57.54 -42.22
CA GLU A 95 -25.95 57.62 -41.68
C GLU A 95 -26.43 59.06 -41.52
N LEU A 96 -25.59 59.96 -40.99
CA LEU A 96 -25.93 61.39 -40.84
C LEU A 96 -26.23 62.05 -42.19
N LYS A 97 -25.49 61.70 -43.25
CA LYS A 97 -25.77 62.14 -44.63
C LYS A 97 -27.05 61.56 -45.20
N LYS A 98 -27.44 60.35 -44.78
CA LYS A 98 -28.66 59.65 -45.22
C LYS A 98 -29.90 59.97 -44.38
N ARG A 99 -29.78 60.72 -43.26
CA ARG A 99 -30.85 60.94 -42.27
C ARG A 99 -32.19 61.38 -42.86
N ASN A 100 -32.17 62.16 -43.94
CA ASN A 100 -33.38 62.69 -44.58
C ASN A 100 -33.71 61.98 -45.91
N ARG A 101 -33.21 60.76 -46.16
CA ARG A 101 -33.51 59.96 -47.36
C ARG A 101 -34.51 58.85 -47.02
N SER A 102 -35.63 58.78 -47.75
CA SER A 102 -36.72 57.82 -47.55
C SER A 102 -36.70 56.60 -48.49
N GLY A 103 -35.59 56.30 -49.17
CA GLY A 103 -35.47 55.15 -50.07
C GLY A 103 -34.08 54.52 -50.09
N ALA A 104 -34.03 53.21 -50.31
CA ALA A 104 -32.80 52.43 -50.47
C ALA A 104 -32.95 51.47 -51.66
N ILE A 105 -31.86 51.27 -52.41
CA ILE A 105 -31.81 50.23 -53.44
C ILE A 105 -31.63 48.89 -52.72
N ILE A 106 -32.65 48.03 -52.79
CA ILE A 106 -32.56 46.66 -52.28
C ILE A 106 -32.11 45.77 -53.44
N ASP A 107 -30.82 45.44 -53.49
CA ASP A 107 -30.31 44.54 -54.50
C ASP A 107 -30.67 43.09 -54.17
N ARG A 108 -31.60 42.53 -54.96
CA ARG A 108 -32.05 41.12 -54.86
C ARG A 108 -31.33 40.20 -55.85
N ARG A 109 -30.31 40.67 -56.57
CA ARG A 109 -29.51 39.82 -57.46
C ARG A 109 -28.76 38.77 -56.64
N PHE A 110 -28.73 37.54 -57.14
CA PHE A 110 -28.05 36.45 -56.45
C PHE A 110 -26.57 36.79 -56.19
N GLY A 111 -26.12 36.58 -54.96
CA GLY A 111 -24.74 36.77 -54.55
C GLY A 111 -24.23 38.22 -54.43
N GLU A 112 -25.03 39.28 -54.68
CA GLU A 112 -24.51 40.66 -54.57
C GLU A 112 -24.09 40.99 -53.12
N ASN A 113 -24.87 40.56 -52.13
CA ASN A 113 -24.59 40.80 -50.70
C ASN A 113 -23.64 39.76 -50.07
N ASN A 114 -23.28 38.69 -50.80
CA ASN A 114 -22.40 37.65 -50.28
C ASN A 114 -20.94 37.96 -50.68
N PRO A 115 -20.05 38.28 -49.73
CA PRO A 115 -18.64 38.57 -50.03
C PRO A 115 -17.82 37.33 -50.40
N HIS A 116 -18.35 36.11 -50.19
CA HIS A 116 -17.64 34.86 -50.44
C HIS A 116 -17.70 34.33 -51.88
N LEU A 117 -18.68 34.76 -52.68
CA LEU A 117 -18.77 34.35 -54.09
C LEU A 117 -17.85 35.21 -54.94
N SER A 118 -17.07 34.60 -55.84
CA SER A 118 -16.26 35.35 -56.80
C SER A 118 -17.16 36.10 -57.79
N VAL A 119 -16.63 37.14 -58.45
CA VAL A 119 -17.41 37.89 -59.47
C VAL A 119 -17.85 36.94 -60.60
N GLU A 120 -17.01 35.96 -60.94
CA GLU A 120 -17.29 34.96 -61.97
C GLU A 120 -18.42 34.01 -61.53
N GLU A 121 -18.36 33.49 -60.30
CA GLU A 121 -19.41 32.62 -59.74
C GLU A 121 -20.75 33.36 -59.66
N LYS A 122 -20.74 34.63 -59.21
CA LYS A 122 -21.93 35.49 -59.20
C LYS A 122 -22.55 35.61 -60.58
N MET A 123 -21.74 35.79 -61.62
CA MET A 123 -22.23 35.94 -63.00
C MET A 123 -22.74 34.62 -63.57
N LEU A 124 -22.07 33.50 -63.26
CA LEU A 124 -22.42 32.17 -63.74
C LEU A 124 -23.74 31.69 -63.14
N GLU A 125 -23.95 31.89 -61.83
CA GLU A 125 -25.22 31.57 -61.18
C GLU A 125 -26.35 32.53 -61.57
N ARG A 126 -26.04 33.81 -61.84
CA ARG A 126 -27.03 34.72 -62.43
C ARG A 126 -27.48 34.23 -63.80
N PHE A 127 -26.52 33.81 -64.63
CA PHE A 127 -26.79 33.30 -65.96
C PHE A 127 -27.56 31.98 -65.91
N SER A 128 -27.18 31.04 -65.05
CA SER A 128 -27.90 29.76 -64.89
C SER A 128 -29.33 29.97 -64.41
N ARG A 129 -29.53 30.89 -63.45
CA ARG A 129 -30.85 31.23 -62.92
C ARG A 129 -31.70 32.03 -63.93
N GLU A 130 -31.08 32.83 -64.80
CA GLU A 130 -31.75 33.48 -65.93
C GLU A 130 -32.18 32.45 -66.99
N GLN A 131 -31.31 31.49 -67.32
CA GLN A 131 -31.65 30.41 -68.26
C GLN A 131 -32.77 29.51 -67.73
N GLN A 132 -32.74 29.14 -66.45
CA GLN A 132 -33.83 28.40 -65.80
C GLN A 132 -35.15 29.19 -65.76
N ARG A 133 -35.10 30.53 -65.69
CA ARG A 133 -36.31 31.36 -65.80
C ARG A 133 -36.82 31.46 -67.23
N ARG A 134 -35.95 31.32 -68.24
CA ARG A 134 -36.37 31.24 -69.65
C ARG A 134 -37.00 29.89 -69.99
N SER A 135 -36.49 28.78 -69.46
CA SER A 135 -37.07 27.45 -69.72
C SER A 135 -38.44 27.24 -69.07
N LYS A 136 -38.74 27.94 -67.96
CA LYS A 136 -40.06 27.87 -67.28
C LYS A 136 -41.21 28.64 -67.98
N ARG A 137 -41.04 29.12 -69.22
CA ARG A 137 -42.07 29.87 -69.96
C ARG A 137 -43.00 29.03 -70.84
N GLU A 138 -42.80 27.72 -70.95
CA GLU A 138 -43.69 26.81 -71.67
C GLU A 138 -44.57 26.05 -70.66
N LEU A 139 -45.73 26.63 -70.33
CA LEU A 139 -46.69 26.11 -69.34
C LEU A 139 -47.85 25.28 -69.96
N TYR A 140 -47.81 24.96 -71.26
CA TYR A 140 -48.96 24.36 -71.98
C TYR A 140 -48.63 23.27 -73.01
N ASN A 141 -47.51 22.55 -72.91
CA ASN A 141 -47.25 21.38 -73.78
C ASN A 141 -47.53 20.08 -73.02
N LEU A 142 -48.70 19.49 -73.29
CA LEU A 142 -49.08 18.12 -72.95
C LEU A 142 -48.67 17.26 -74.15
N ASP A 143 -47.66 16.40 -73.99
CA ASP A 143 -47.28 15.26 -74.86
C ASP A 143 -45.75 15.07 -74.98
N ALA A 144 -45.02 15.02 -73.85
CA ALA A 144 -43.68 14.43 -73.81
C ALA A 144 -43.35 13.93 -72.39
N GLU A 145 -42.96 12.66 -72.34
CA GLU A 145 -42.81 11.80 -71.17
C GLU A 145 -41.54 12.13 -70.37
N ASP A 146 -41.57 13.19 -69.54
CA ASP A 146 -40.50 13.48 -68.58
C ASP A 146 -40.89 12.98 -67.18
N VAL A 147 -40.18 11.93 -66.78
CA VAL A 147 -40.33 11.14 -65.57
C VAL A 147 -40.32 12.02 -64.31
N LEU A 148 -41.43 11.98 -63.55
CA LEU A 148 -41.57 12.67 -62.26
C LEU A 148 -40.39 12.27 -61.36
N THR A 149 -39.76 13.17 -60.60
CA THR A 149 -38.65 12.79 -59.71
C THR A 149 -38.93 13.29 -58.29
N HIS A 150 -38.78 12.43 -57.28
CA HIS A 150 -38.86 12.82 -55.86
C HIS A 150 -37.53 12.48 -55.19
N GLY A 151 -36.87 13.47 -54.57
CA GLY A 151 -35.58 13.25 -53.90
C GLY A 151 -34.42 12.83 -54.84
N ASN A 152 -34.34 13.42 -56.04
CA ASN A 152 -33.32 13.12 -57.06
C ASN A 152 -33.38 11.69 -57.65
N ARG A 153 -34.53 11.00 -57.57
CA ARG A 153 -34.77 9.72 -58.28
C ARG A 153 -36.02 9.78 -59.17
N PRO A 154 -36.00 9.20 -60.38
CA PRO A 154 -37.16 9.06 -61.24
C PRO A 154 -38.25 8.19 -60.61
N LEU A 155 -39.51 8.63 -60.68
CA LEU A 155 -40.71 8.01 -60.14
C LEU A 155 -41.10 6.76 -60.93
N SER A 156 -40.58 6.60 -62.15
CA SER A 156 -40.70 5.36 -62.92
C SER A 156 -39.94 4.18 -62.30
N ASP A 157 -38.94 4.46 -61.46
CA ASP A 157 -38.18 3.44 -60.74
C ASP A 157 -38.78 3.16 -59.34
N ILE A 158 -39.96 3.74 -59.04
CA ILE A 158 -40.68 3.59 -57.76
C ILE A 158 -41.85 2.58 -57.87
N ASP A 159 -42.05 1.96 -59.04
CA ASP A 159 -43.08 0.93 -59.27
C ASP A 159 -42.59 -0.49 -58.90
N SER A 160 -42.45 -0.72 -57.61
CA SER A 160 -42.75 -2.01 -57.00
C SER A 160 -43.43 -1.74 -55.67
N PHE A 161 -44.77 -1.77 -55.72
CA PHE A 161 -45.68 -1.85 -54.58
C PHE A 161 -45.40 -3.15 -53.80
N GLU A 162 -44.33 -3.17 -53.02
CA GLU A 162 -44.19 -4.06 -51.88
C GLU A 162 -44.47 -3.24 -50.61
N GLU A 163 -45.36 -3.79 -49.78
CA GLU A 163 -46.02 -3.21 -48.62
C GLU A 163 -45.10 -2.38 -47.70
N PRO A 164 -45.65 -1.38 -46.96
CA PRO A 164 -44.93 -0.70 -45.89
C PRO A 164 -44.73 -1.68 -44.71
N GLY A 165 -43.82 -2.63 -44.88
CA GLY A 165 -43.26 -3.42 -43.81
C GLY A 165 -42.34 -2.52 -43.01
N PHE A 166 -42.66 -2.37 -41.72
CA PHE A 166 -41.87 -1.70 -40.70
C PHE A 166 -40.38 -2.11 -40.80
N GLY A 167 -39.58 -1.32 -41.50
CA GLY A 167 -38.19 -1.59 -41.81
C GLY A 167 -37.32 -0.38 -41.49
N LEU A 168 -37.10 -0.19 -40.18
CA LEU A 168 -35.97 0.47 -39.54
C LEU A 168 -35.16 1.43 -40.44
N ASP A 169 -35.59 2.69 -40.49
CA ASP A 169 -34.77 3.82 -40.94
C ASP A 169 -33.68 4.09 -39.89
N GLU A 170 -32.67 3.21 -39.87
CA GLU A 170 -31.40 3.42 -39.20
C GLU A 170 -30.56 4.43 -40.01
N GLY A 171 -30.92 5.71 -39.90
CA GLY A 171 -30.31 6.79 -40.65
C GLY A 171 -30.07 8.05 -39.83
N GLU A 172 -28.88 8.13 -39.19
CA GLU A 172 -28.22 9.38 -38.81
C GLU A 172 -28.68 10.15 -37.54
N GLU A 173 -29.15 9.47 -36.48
CA GLU A 173 -29.27 10.12 -35.16
C GLU A 173 -27.93 10.10 -34.40
N LEU A 174 -27.32 11.27 -34.26
CA LEU A 174 -26.21 11.53 -33.34
C LEU A 174 -26.69 11.36 -31.89
N ASN A 175 -25.95 10.60 -31.07
CA ASN A 175 -26.22 10.43 -29.64
C ASN A 175 -26.65 11.73 -28.95
N ASP A 176 -27.74 11.67 -28.18
CA ASP A 176 -28.31 12.80 -27.44
C ASP A 176 -27.28 13.56 -26.59
N GLU A 177 -26.31 12.86 -25.99
CA GLU A 177 -25.20 13.49 -25.25
C GLU A 177 -24.25 14.30 -26.15
N VAL A 178 -23.99 13.83 -27.37
CA VAL A 178 -23.16 14.52 -28.36
C VAL A 178 -23.88 15.78 -28.84
N VAL A 179 -25.19 15.69 -29.09
CA VAL A 179 -26.02 16.83 -29.47
C VAL A 179 -26.09 17.87 -28.34
N ARG A 180 -26.26 17.44 -27.08
CA ARG A 180 -26.26 18.33 -25.90
C ARG A 180 -24.92 19.05 -25.70
N ARG A 181 -23.79 18.36 -25.85
CA ARG A 181 -22.45 18.98 -25.70
C ARG A 181 -22.05 19.85 -26.88
N MET A 182 -22.37 19.46 -28.12
CA MET A 182 -21.81 20.11 -29.31
C MET A 182 -22.75 21.15 -29.96
N HIS A 183 -24.07 21.01 -29.87
CA HIS A 183 -25.01 21.82 -30.67
C HIS A 183 -25.83 22.85 -29.88
N PHE A 184 -26.01 22.72 -28.57
CA PHE A 184 -26.86 23.65 -27.79
C PHE A 184 -26.22 24.28 -26.53
N GLY A 185 -24.93 24.01 -26.25
CA GLY A 185 -24.23 24.48 -25.04
C GLY A 185 -23.08 25.49 -25.25
N GLY A 186 -22.87 26.00 -26.46
CA GLY A 186 -21.64 26.72 -26.87
C GLY A 186 -21.52 28.21 -26.51
N PHE A 187 -21.87 28.63 -25.28
CA PHE A 187 -21.67 30.01 -24.81
C PHE A 187 -20.48 30.20 -23.85
N GLU A 188 -19.57 29.23 -23.77
CA GLU A 188 -18.25 29.45 -23.16
C GLU A 188 -17.21 29.76 -24.24
N ASP A 189 -16.77 31.02 -24.26
CA ASP A 189 -15.67 31.55 -25.07
C ASP A 189 -14.42 30.64 -24.91
N SER A 190 -14.23 29.75 -25.86
CA SER A 190 -13.01 28.98 -26.07
C SER A 190 -11.96 29.86 -26.77
N ASP A 191 -11.58 30.94 -26.10
CA ASP A 191 -10.42 31.78 -26.43
C ASP A 191 -9.27 31.42 -25.48
N ALA A 192 -8.68 30.24 -25.67
CA ALA A 192 -7.41 29.87 -25.03
C ALA A 192 -6.60 28.88 -25.88
N GLU A 193 -6.37 29.20 -27.16
CA GLU A 193 -5.15 28.77 -27.84
C GLU A 193 -3.96 29.46 -27.15
N ASN A 194 -3.23 28.75 -26.30
CA ASN A 194 -1.80 28.93 -26.04
C ASN A 194 -1.28 27.82 -25.11
N GLU A 195 -0.85 26.73 -25.75
CA GLU A 195 0.42 26.03 -25.52
C GLU A 195 1.09 26.27 -24.15
N LYS A 196 1.03 25.25 -23.29
CA LYS A 196 2.17 24.86 -22.46
C LYS A 196 2.21 23.34 -22.36
N GLU A 197 3.30 22.79 -22.86
CA GLU A 197 3.80 21.44 -22.63
C GLU A 197 3.92 21.17 -21.12
N GLY A 198 3.44 20.01 -20.71
CA GLY A 198 3.40 19.53 -19.32
C GLY A 198 2.41 18.38 -19.25
N GLU A 199 2.91 17.18 -19.57
CA GLU A 199 2.39 15.83 -19.30
C GLU A 199 0.87 15.67 -19.20
N GLY A 200 0.28 15.12 -20.26
CA GLY A 200 -1.16 14.98 -20.44
C GLY A 200 -1.69 15.87 -21.55
N ALA A 201 -1.04 15.88 -22.72
CA ALA A 201 -1.57 16.57 -23.88
C ALA A 201 -2.96 16.01 -24.19
N HIS A 202 -3.99 16.85 -24.07
CA HIS A 202 -5.32 16.51 -24.56
C HIS A 202 -5.17 16.00 -26.00
N LYS A 203 -5.72 14.82 -26.29
CA LYS A 203 -5.69 14.22 -27.62
C LYS A 203 -6.02 15.30 -28.65
N SER A 204 -5.19 15.42 -29.68
CA SER A 204 -5.36 16.44 -30.71
C SER A 204 -6.80 16.37 -31.26
N LYS A 205 -7.41 17.49 -31.66
CA LYS A 205 -8.73 17.44 -32.33
C LYS A 205 -8.71 16.46 -33.50
N ARG A 206 -7.57 16.28 -34.17
CA ARG A 206 -7.38 15.26 -35.21
C ARG A 206 -7.43 13.85 -34.64
N GLU A 207 -6.77 13.58 -33.53
CA GLU A 207 -6.81 12.29 -32.84
C GLU A 207 -8.21 12.00 -32.32
N VAL A 208 -8.84 12.95 -31.62
CA VAL A 208 -10.23 12.85 -31.16
C VAL A 208 -11.18 12.60 -32.33
N MET A 209 -11.06 13.34 -33.43
CA MET A 209 -11.89 13.10 -34.63
C MET A 209 -11.55 11.77 -35.30
N SER A 210 -10.29 11.33 -35.30
CA SER A 210 -9.92 10.02 -35.84
C SER A 210 -10.46 8.88 -34.99
N GLU A 211 -10.46 9.02 -33.67
CA GLU A 211 -11.05 8.08 -32.73
C GLU A 211 -12.57 8.06 -32.89
N ILE A 212 -13.21 9.22 -33.02
CA ILE A 212 -14.67 9.31 -33.24
C ILE A 212 -15.03 8.69 -34.59
N ILE A 213 -14.30 9.00 -35.67
CA ILE A 213 -14.56 8.43 -37.01
C ILE A 213 -14.27 6.92 -37.02
N ALA A 214 -13.23 6.46 -36.33
CA ALA A 214 -12.92 5.05 -36.21
C ALA A 214 -14.01 4.31 -35.42
N LYS A 215 -14.43 4.85 -34.27
CA LYS A 215 -15.55 4.32 -33.49
C LYS A 215 -16.84 4.31 -34.31
N SER A 216 -17.18 5.40 -34.99
CA SER A 216 -18.41 5.47 -35.80
C SER A 216 -18.37 4.50 -36.99
N LYS A 217 -17.22 4.30 -37.64
CA LYS A 217 -17.05 3.32 -38.71
C LYS A 217 -17.11 1.88 -38.20
N HIS A 218 -16.50 1.61 -37.04
CA HIS A 218 -16.56 0.31 -36.38
C HIS A 218 -18.01 -0.06 -36.06
N TYR A 219 -18.74 0.80 -35.34
CA TYR A 219 -20.15 0.56 -35.01
C TYR A 219 -21.07 0.47 -36.23
N LYS A 220 -20.73 1.12 -37.34
CA LYS A 220 -21.48 0.96 -38.60
C LYS A 220 -21.19 -0.38 -39.29
N ALA A 221 -19.93 -0.79 -39.33
CA ALA A 221 -19.53 -2.08 -39.91
C ALA A 221 -20.06 -3.26 -39.08
N GLU A 222 -20.07 -3.13 -37.76
CA GLU A 222 -20.62 -4.10 -36.82
C GLU A 222 -22.12 -4.28 -37.04
N ARG A 223 -22.90 -3.18 -37.08
CA ARG A 223 -24.34 -3.24 -37.40
C ARG A 223 -24.64 -3.84 -38.77
N GLN A 224 -23.85 -3.51 -39.79
CA GLN A 224 -24.05 -4.08 -41.12
C GLN A 224 -23.70 -5.57 -41.16
N ALA A 225 -22.64 -6.00 -40.49
CA ALA A 225 -22.27 -7.41 -40.38
C ALA A 225 -23.31 -8.22 -39.58
N GLU A 226 -23.89 -7.65 -38.52
CA GLU A 226 -25.01 -8.25 -37.80
C GLU A 226 -26.23 -8.40 -38.72
N LYS A 227 -26.60 -7.35 -39.47
CA LYS A 227 -27.71 -7.40 -40.42
C LYS A 227 -27.51 -8.44 -41.53
N GLU A 228 -26.33 -8.49 -42.13
CA GLU A 228 -25.98 -9.50 -43.15
C GLU A 228 -26.03 -10.92 -42.57
N ARG A 229 -25.55 -11.14 -41.33
CA ARG A 229 -25.69 -12.43 -40.65
C ARG A 229 -27.16 -12.83 -40.47
N TYR A 230 -28.01 -11.88 -40.06
CA TYR A 230 -29.45 -12.14 -39.90
C TYR A 230 -30.15 -12.43 -41.23
N GLU A 231 -29.81 -11.70 -42.30
CA GLU A 231 -30.37 -11.93 -43.65
C GLU A 231 -29.91 -13.28 -44.21
N ASP A 232 -28.62 -13.61 -44.09
CA ASP A 232 -28.06 -14.91 -44.50
C ASP A 232 -28.67 -16.08 -43.72
N GLU A 233 -28.86 -15.94 -42.40
CA GLU A 233 -29.52 -16.95 -41.58
C GLU A 233 -30.98 -17.14 -42.00
N ARG A 234 -31.68 -16.03 -42.31
CA ARG A 234 -33.06 -16.08 -42.78
C ARG A 234 -33.17 -16.76 -44.15
N GLU A 235 -32.33 -16.41 -45.11
CA GLU A 235 -32.31 -17.05 -46.44
C GLU A 235 -31.99 -18.54 -46.34
N LYS A 236 -31.00 -18.93 -45.53
CA LYS A 236 -30.68 -20.34 -45.27
C LYS A 236 -31.84 -21.09 -44.64
N LEU A 237 -32.57 -20.47 -43.70
CA LEU A 237 -33.74 -21.08 -43.08
C LEU A 237 -34.90 -21.25 -44.07
N ASP A 238 -35.12 -20.28 -44.97
CA ASP A 238 -36.15 -20.35 -46.01
C ASP A 238 -35.81 -21.40 -47.09
N GLU A 239 -34.56 -21.47 -47.55
CA GLU A 239 -34.08 -22.53 -48.47
C GLU A 239 -34.24 -23.92 -47.84
N GLN A 240 -33.85 -24.07 -46.58
CA GLN A 240 -34.03 -25.31 -45.83
C GLN A 240 -35.50 -25.64 -45.59
N MET A 241 -36.43 -24.69 -45.73
CA MET A 241 -37.85 -24.94 -45.53
C MET A 241 -38.47 -25.73 -46.68
N GLU A 242 -38.03 -25.50 -47.92
CA GLU A 242 -38.45 -26.26 -49.10
C GLU A 242 -37.94 -27.70 -49.02
N ASP A 243 -36.67 -27.86 -48.63
CA ASP A 243 -36.06 -29.15 -48.32
C ASP A 243 -36.77 -29.84 -47.15
N LEU A 244 -37.05 -29.16 -46.03
CA LEU A 244 -37.80 -29.72 -44.90
C LEU A 244 -39.23 -30.10 -45.28
N GLN A 245 -39.91 -29.34 -46.15
CA GLN A 245 -41.24 -29.72 -46.66
C GLN A 245 -41.17 -30.92 -47.58
N SER A 246 -40.13 -31.04 -48.42
CA SER A 246 -39.90 -32.24 -49.24
C SER A 246 -39.58 -33.44 -48.36
N PHE A 247 -38.67 -33.31 -47.39
CA PHE A 247 -38.35 -34.36 -46.42
C PHE A 247 -39.55 -34.72 -45.54
N LEU A 248 -40.39 -33.78 -45.11
CA LEU A 248 -41.58 -34.04 -44.29
C LEU A 248 -42.74 -34.62 -45.11
N SER A 249 -42.89 -34.23 -46.37
CA SER A 249 -43.89 -34.80 -47.28
C SER A 249 -43.49 -36.19 -47.76
N ASP A 250 -42.19 -36.43 -47.94
CA ASP A 250 -41.61 -37.76 -48.14
C ASP A 250 -41.64 -38.56 -46.84
N TYR A 251 -41.48 -37.95 -45.66
CA TYR A 251 -41.70 -38.63 -44.38
C TYR A 251 -43.18 -38.95 -44.15
N LYS A 252 -44.14 -38.14 -44.62
CA LYS A 252 -45.59 -38.46 -44.59
C LYS A 252 -46.00 -39.49 -45.67
N LYS A 253 -45.31 -39.52 -46.82
CA LYS A 253 -45.49 -40.55 -47.86
C LYS A 253 -44.78 -41.87 -47.52
N ALA A 254 -43.66 -41.82 -46.80
CA ALA A 254 -42.88 -42.95 -46.31
C ALA A 254 -43.38 -43.47 -44.96
N SER A 255 -43.97 -42.64 -44.10
CA SER A 255 -44.65 -43.06 -42.85
C SER A 255 -45.87 -43.96 -43.13
N ARG A 256 -46.48 -43.87 -44.32
CA ARG A 256 -47.53 -44.79 -44.79
C ARG A 256 -46.99 -46.09 -45.41
N LYS A 257 -45.67 -46.26 -45.54
CA LYS A 257 -45.01 -47.44 -46.11
C LYS A 257 -43.70 -47.74 -45.36
N SER A 258 -43.81 -48.60 -44.34
CA SER A 258 -42.72 -49.33 -43.65
C SER A 258 -41.74 -48.50 -42.80
N GLY A 259 -41.82 -48.71 -41.49
CA GLY A 259 -40.75 -48.35 -40.55
C GLY A 259 -39.66 -49.43 -40.50
N ILE A 260 -38.42 -49.03 -40.20
CA ILE A 260 -37.29 -49.86 -39.72
C ILE A 260 -36.18 -48.92 -39.15
N LYS A 261 -35.40 -49.47 -38.20
CA LYS A 261 -34.62 -48.87 -37.09
C LYS A 261 -33.18 -48.43 -37.48
N THR A 262 -32.66 -47.37 -36.85
CA THR A 262 -31.27 -46.85 -36.95
C THR A 262 -30.32 -47.45 -35.88
N GLN A 263 -29.08 -47.79 -36.27
CA GLN A 263 -27.96 -48.26 -35.42
C GLN A 263 -26.86 -47.18 -35.27
N ARG A 264 -26.16 -47.15 -34.12
CA ARG A 264 -25.08 -46.20 -33.74
C ARG A 264 -23.69 -46.63 -34.29
N PRO A 265 -22.71 -45.70 -34.50
CA PRO A 265 -21.41 -46.01 -35.11
C PRO A 265 -20.37 -46.55 -34.11
N ILE A 266 -19.35 -47.22 -34.65
CA ILE A 266 -18.30 -48.03 -33.98
C ILE A 266 -17.01 -47.20 -33.81
N ILE A 267 -16.36 -47.30 -32.63
CA ILE A 267 -15.10 -46.59 -32.24
C ILE A 267 -13.88 -47.20 -32.96
N SER A 268 -12.89 -46.38 -33.34
CA SER A 268 -11.67 -46.80 -34.05
C SER A 268 -10.56 -47.32 -33.11
N ASP A 269 -9.75 -48.28 -33.56
CA ASP A 269 -8.65 -48.89 -32.78
C ASP A 269 -7.54 -47.89 -32.36
N GLY A 270 -7.46 -46.72 -32.99
CA GLY A 270 -6.49 -45.67 -32.65
C GLY A 270 -6.83 -44.94 -31.35
N ASP A 271 -8.11 -44.64 -31.14
CA ASP A 271 -8.59 -43.92 -29.95
C ASP A 271 -8.47 -44.80 -28.70
N ALA A 272 -8.67 -46.12 -28.85
CA ALA A 272 -8.49 -47.08 -27.76
C ALA A 272 -7.03 -47.16 -27.24
N ARG A 273 -6.03 -46.94 -28.10
CA ARG A 273 -4.60 -46.93 -27.70
C ARG A 273 -4.18 -45.62 -27.02
N TYR A 274 -4.75 -44.49 -27.44
CA TYR A 274 -4.50 -43.21 -26.80
C TYR A 274 -5.10 -43.18 -25.39
N ASP A 275 -6.35 -43.63 -25.24
CA ASP A 275 -7.03 -43.74 -23.95
C ASP A 275 -6.32 -44.69 -22.98
N SER A 276 -5.71 -45.78 -23.47
CA SER A 276 -4.90 -46.66 -22.63
C SER A 276 -3.62 -45.97 -22.12
N PHE A 277 -2.92 -45.20 -22.95
CA PHE A 277 -1.71 -44.47 -22.55
C PHE A 277 -2.01 -43.34 -21.57
N VAL A 278 -3.12 -42.62 -21.77
CA VAL A 278 -3.56 -41.56 -20.84
C VAL A 278 -3.93 -42.18 -19.48
N ARG A 279 -4.64 -43.32 -19.47
CA ARG A 279 -4.91 -44.05 -18.22
C ARG A 279 -3.62 -44.51 -17.54
N GLU A 280 -2.67 -45.08 -18.27
CA GLU A 280 -1.36 -45.47 -17.71
C GLU A 280 -0.60 -44.27 -17.11
N MET A 281 -0.61 -43.10 -17.75
CA MET A 281 0.02 -41.87 -17.19
C MET A 281 -0.70 -41.34 -15.94
N VAL A 282 -2.03 -41.49 -15.84
CA VAL A 282 -2.78 -41.13 -14.64
C VAL A 282 -2.42 -42.03 -13.45
N PHE A 283 -2.14 -43.31 -13.69
CA PHE A 283 -1.71 -44.27 -12.66
C PHE A 283 -0.22 -44.18 -12.31
N ASP A 284 0.65 -43.78 -13.24
CA ASP A 284 2.11 -43.64 -13.01
C ASP A 284 2.52 -42.17 -12.74
N LYS A 285 1.72 -41.43 -11.96
CA LYS A 285 2.07 -40.09 -11.45
C LYS A 285 3.26 -40.19 -10.48
N ARG A 286 4.47 -40.32 -11.01
CA ARG A 286 5.71 -40.06 -10.26
C ARG A 286 5.75 -38.58 -9.91
N ALA A 287 5.87 -38.26 -8.63
CA ALA A 287 5.95 -36.87 -8.17
C ALA A 287 7.17 -36.18 -8.79
N HIS A 288 6.95 -35.05 -9.46
CA HIS A 288 8.04 -34.17 -9.89
C HIS A 288 8.54 -33.34 -8.70
N PRO A 289 9.87 -33.20 -8.51
CA PRO A 289 10.41 -32.30 -7.49
C PRO A 289 9.94 -30.87 -7.76
N THR A 290 9.22 -30.28 -6.81
CA THR A 290 8.69 -28.90 -6.91
C THR A 290 9.75 -27.83 -6.70
N GLU A 291 10.87 -28.17 -6.04
CA GLU A 291 11.95 -27.21 -5.72
C GLU A 291 13.27 -27.57 -6.41
N ARG A 292 13.98 -26.54 -6.87
CA ARG A 292 15.35 -26.66 -7.38
C ARG A 292 16.25 -27.24 -6.29
N THR A 293 17.08 -28.22 -6.63
CA THR A 293 18.16 -28.69 -5.75
C THR A 293 19.14 -27.54 -5.49
N LYS A 294 19.13 -27.02 -4.26
CA LYS A 294 20.04 -25.97 -3.80
C LYS A 294 21.45 -26.54 -3.63
N THR A 295 22.47 -25.73 -3.86
CA THR A 295 23.86 -26.15 -3.58
C THR A 295 24.09 -26.22 -2.07
N GLU A 296 25.09 -26.99 -1.62
CA GLU A 296 25.45 -27.04 -0.19
C GLU A 296 25.81 -25.65 0.37
N GLU A 297 26.47 -24.81 -0.45
CA GLU A 297 26.77 -23.42 -0.10
C GLU A 297 25.50 -22.57 0.07
N GLU A 298 24.51 -22.73 -0.81
CA GLU A 298 23.23 -22.03 -0.70
C GLU A 298 22.44 -22.49 0.52
N LEU A 299 22.44 -23.80 0.83
CA LEU A 299 21.79 -24.32 2.04
C LEU A 299 22.45 -23.78 3.31
N ALA A 300 23.79 -23.73 3.34
CA ALA A 300 24.53 -23.16 4.44
C ALA A 300 24.29 -21.64 4.59
N GLN A 301 24.15 -20.90 3.49
CA GLN A 301 23.80 -19.48 3.51
C GLN A 301 22.37 -19.27 4.03
N ILE A 302 21.40 -20.03 3.54
CA ILE A 302 20.01 -19.96 4.02
C ILE A 302 19.92 -20.28 5.50
N GLU A 303 20.67 -21.29 5.97
CA GLU A 303 20.72 -21.62 7.39
C GLU A 303 21.41 -20.52 8.21
N ALA A 304 22.49 -19.94 7.71
CA ALA A 304 23.17 -18.82 8.37
C ALA A 304 22.28 -17.57 8.46
N ASP A 305 21.57 -17.22 7.39
CA ASP A 305 20.64 -16.09 7.38
C ASP A 305 19.44 -16.35 8.29
N ARG A 306 18.89 -17.57 8.28
CA ARG A 306 17.86 -18.00 9.24
C ARG A 306 18.33 -17.87 10.69
N LEU A 307 19.58 -18.24 11.00
CA LEU A 307 20.13 -18.12 12.34
C LEU A 307 20.35 -16.65 12.75
N ARG A 308 20.74 -15.78 11.81
CA ARG A 308 20.83 -14.33 12.05
C ARG A 308 19.47 -13.73 12.35
N GLU A 309 18.46 -14.03 11.54
CA GLU A 309 17.08 -13.58 11.77
C GLU A 309 16.55 -14.02 13.14
N LEU A 310 16.82 -15.28 13.53
CA LEU A 310 16.42 -15.79 14.85
C LEU A 310 17.17 -15.11 16.00
N GLU A 311 18.44 -14.77 15.81
CA GLU A 311 19.24 -14.04 16.79
C GLU A 311 18.77 -12.58 16.93
N ASP A 312 18.48 -11.91 15.82
CA ASP A 312 17.91 -10.56 15.82
C ASP A 312 16.54 -10.55 16.49
N GLN A 313 15.67 -11.51 16.18
CA GLN A 313 14.40 -11.71 16.89
C GLN A 313 14.58 -12.00 18.38
N ARG A 314 15.65 -12.74 18.77
CA ARG A 314 15.98 -13.00 20.17
C ARG A 314 16.40 -11.71 20.88
N ILE A 315 17.23 -10.88 20.25
CA ILE A 315 17.67 -9.58 20.78
C ILE A 315 16.47 -8.62 20.91
N SER A 316 15.62 -8.52 19.88
CA SER A 316 14.40 -7.70 19.91
C SER A 316 13.46 -8.10 21.05
N ARG A 317 13.28 -9.41 21.28
CA ARG A 317 12.49 -9.94 22.42
C ARG A 317 13.14 -9.68 23.78
N MET A 318 14.47 -9.67 23.84
CA MET A 318 15.25 -9.39 25.05
C MET A 318 15.14 -7.92 25.46
N GLU A 319 15.27 -7.00 24.50
CA GLU A 319 15.19 -5.55 24.73
C GLU A 319 13.73 -5.09 24.89
N HIS A 320 12.78 -5.86 24.35
CA HIS A 320 11.37 -5.51 24.26
C HIS A 320 11.18 -4.21 23.49
N TYR A 321 11.82 -4.13 22.33
CA TYR A 321 11.38 -3.24 21.27
C TYR A 321 10.01 -3.77 20.82
N GLN A 322 8.97 -3.32 21.51
CA GLN A 322 7.68 -3.20 20.85
C GLN A 322 7.91 -2.13 19.79
N GLU A 323 8.04 -2.59 18.56
CA GLU A 323 7.63 -1.81 17.42
C GLU A 323 6.20 -1.31 17.69
N ASP A 324 6.08 -0.14 18.30
CA ASP A 324 5.01 0.79 17.97
C ASP A 324 5.29 1.23 16.51
N SER A 325 5.18 0.28 15.57
CA SER A 325 5.33 0.44 14.13
C SER A 325 4.10 1.13 13.54
N ALA A 326 3.76 2.27 14.15
CA ALA A 326 3.16 3.42 13.49
C ALA A 326 4.24 4.48 13.16
N SER A 327 5.53 4.10 13.12
CA SER A 327 6.64 5.06 12.98
C SER A 327 7.80 4.64 12.06
N GLU A 328 7.63 3.62 11.21
CA GLU A 328 8.44 3.48 9.99
C GLU A 328 7.73 4.11 8.79
N ALA A 329 7.55 5.43 8.88
CA ALA A 329 7.46 6.29 7.72
C ALA A 329 8.89 6.53 7.22
N GLY A 330 9.34 5.74 6.24
CA GLY A 330 10.67 5.87 5.68
C GLY A 330 10.88 5.02 4.44
N SER A 331 10.50 5.57 3.28
CA SER A 331 10.83 5.13 1.91
C SER A 331 10.22 3.81 1.43
N ILE A 332 9.05 3.91 0.78
CA ILE A 332 8.82 3.43 -0.58
C ILE A 332 7.73 4.33 -1.19
N GLU A 333 7.96 4.67 -2.44
CA GLU A 333 7.21 5.58 -3.28
C GLU A 333 5.82 5.01 -3.64
N ASP A 334 4.91 5.93 -3.93
CA ASP A 334 3.70 5.77 -4.74
C ASP A 334 2.36 5.34 -4.06
N GLU A 335 1.34 6.12 -4.46
CA GLU A 335 -0.11 5.85 -4.44
C GLU A 335 -0.97 6.28 -3.22
N GLN A 336 -1.44 7.52 -3.33
CA GLN A 336 -2.85 7.93 -3.21
C GLN A 336 -3.76 7.04 -2.34
N ALA A 337 -3.90 7.37 -1.06
CA ALA A 337 -5.09 7.00 -0.30
C ALA A 337 -5.46 8.12 0.68
N THR A 338 -6.73 8.50 0.59
CA THR A 338 -7.38 9.65 1.18
C THR A 338 -7.48 9.57 2.70
N ASP A 339 -6.95 10.61 3.37
CA ASP A 339 -7.18 10.91 4.78
C ASP A 339 -8.68 11.07 5.07
N ASN A 340 -9.26 10.15 5.83
CA ASN A 340 -10.57 10.31 6.45
C ASN A 340 -10.71 9.47 7.74
N VAL A 341 -9.85 9.64 8.75
CA VAL A 341 -10.19 9.23 10.13
C VAL A 341 -9.51 10.12 11.17
N PHE A 342 -10.12 11.28 11.47
CA PHE A 342 -10.02 11.85 12.83
C PHE A 342 -11.38 12.37 13.26
N GLY A 343 -11.99 11.62 14.18
CA GLY A 343 -13.27 11.95 14.80
C GLY A 343 -13.18 13.24 15.60
N PHE A 344 -13.98 14.21 15.19
CA PHE A 344 -14.52 15.26 16.05
C PHE A 344 -15.99 15.47 15.67
N GLY A 345 -16.82 15.47 16.70
CA GLY A 345 -18.24 15.17 16.61
C GLY A 345 -19.08 16.13 15.77
N LYS A 346 -20.16 15.58 15.21
CA LYS A 346 -21.28 16.33 14.65
C LYS A 346 -22.56 15.79 15.26
N GLY A 347 -22.87 16.31 16.45
CA GLY A 347 -24.25 16.41 16.92
C GLY A 347 -24.86 17.72 16.43
N LEU A 348 -26.19 17.74 16.37
CA LEU A 348 -27.10 18.84 16.03
C LEU A 348 -27.38 18.94 14.52
N GLU A 349 -28.52 18.38 14.07
CA GLU A 349 -29.85 19.03 13.99
C GLU A 349 -30.07 19.47 12.53
N GLN A 350 -31.20 19.31 11.84
CA GLN A 350 -32.56 18.97 12.21
C GLN A 350 -33.39 18.80 10.91
N GLU A 351 -34.09 17.67 10.82
CA GLU A 351 -35.50 17.43 10.40
C GLU A 351 -36.13 17.99 9.12
N ASN A 352 -37.00 17.12 8.59
CA ASN A 352 -38.18 17.27 7.72
C ASN A 352 -37.97 17.02 6.22
N GLU A 353 -38.21 15.81 5.70
CA GLU A 353 -39.45 15.00 5.60
C GLU A 353 -40.34 15.36 4.39
N GLU A 354 -40.96 14.30 3.87
CA GLU A 354 -42.05 14.19 2.89
C GLU A 354 -41.61 14.02 1.42
N GLU A 355 -41.37 12.77 0.99
CA GLU A 355 -42.36 11.79 0.47
C GLU A 355 -42.68 11.99 -1.03
N TRP A 356 -42.38 11.00 -1.88
CA TRP A 356 -43.35 9.98 -2.34
C TRP A 356 -42.87 9.21 -3.60
N ASN A 357 -42.62 7.91 -3.39
CA ASN A 357 -42.98 6.71 -4.18
C ASN A 357 -42.63 6.49 -5.68
N GLY A 358 -42.11 5.27 -5.91
CA GLY A 358 -42.30 4.48 -7.14
C GLY A 358 -41.07 3.66 -7.55
N ILE A 359 -40.62 2.68 -6.75
CA ILE A 359 -40.92 1.22 -6.86
C ILE A 359 -40.11 0.47 -7.95
N ASN A 360 -39.42 -0.57 -7.45
CA ASN A 360 -38.89 -1.81 -8.05
C ASN A 360 -37.62 -1.78 -8.90
N GLU A 361 -36.51 -2.31 -8.37
CA GLU A 361 -36.09 -3.75 -8.26
C GLU A 361 -35.37 -4.13 -9.58
N GLU A 362 -34.13 -4.63 -9.63
CA GLU A 362 -33.40 -5.61 -8.80
C GLU A 362 -31.88 -5.25 -8.85
N ALA A 363 -31.20 -5.09 -7.71
CA ALA A 363 -30.33 -6.08 -7.03
C ALA A 363 -29.08 -6.47 -7.86
N GLU A 364 -27.92 -5.87 -7.54
CA GLU A 364 -26.84 -6.44 -6.69
C GLU A 364 -25.93 -7.38 -7.51
N GLU A 365 -24.60 -7.35 -7.49
CA GLU A 365 -23.56 -6.62 -6.74
C GLU A 365 -22.23 -6.99 -7.45
N SER A 366 -21.23 -6.11 -7.34
CA SER A 366 -19.75 -6.30 -7.32
C SER A 366 -19.11 -7.55 -7.97
N GLU A 367 -17.94 -7.55 -8.61
CA GLU A 367 -16.90 -6.57 -8.89
C GLU A 367 -15.91 -7.29 -9.85
N ASP A 368 -15.48 -6.58 -10.90
CA ASP A 368 -14.24 -6.72 -11.68
C ASP A 368 -12.99 -6.87 -10.76
N GLU A 369 -11.80 -7.38 -11.10
CA GLU A 369 -11.15 -7.88 -12.31
C GLU A 369 -9.81 -8.57 -11.88
N GLU A 370 -9.43 -9.60 -12.63
CA GLU A 370 -8.08 -10.06 -13.03
C GLU A 370 -6.85 -10.09 -12.08
N SER A 371 -6.21 -11.28 -11.97
CA SER A 371 -4.88 -11.53 -12.60
C SER A 371 -4.17 -12.81 -12.08
N VAL A 372 -4.14 -13.85 -12.93
CA VAL A 372 -2.98 -14.71 -13.29
C VAL A 372 -2.35 -15.61 -12.20
N ASN A 373 -2.66 -16.93 -12.18
CA ASN A 373 -2.01 -17.95 -13.05
C ASN A 373 -2.37 -19.41 -12.68
N SER A 374 -2.65 -20.18 -13.74
CA SER A 374 -2.33 -21.61 -13.96
C SER A 374 -2.83 -22.69 -12.99
N ASP A 375 -3.94 -23.33 -13.37
CA ASP A 375 -4.01 -24.75 -13.78
C ASP A 375 -5.31 -25.42 -13.31
N THR A 376 -6.35 -25.19 -14.10
CA THR A 376 -7.56 -26.00 -14.13
C THR A 376 -7.44 -27.05 -15.23
N SER A 377 -7.48 -28.32 -14.86
CA SER A 377 -8.02 -29.36 -15.72
C SER A 377 -9.24 -29.98 -15.03
N PHE A 378 -10.40 -29.63 -15.59
CA PHE A 378 -11.64 -30.40 -15.55
C PHE A 378 -11.37 -31.89 -15.81
N VAL A 379 -12.19 -32.76 -15.20
CA VAL A 379 -13.18 -33.61 -15.89
C VAL A 379 -13.68 -34.66 -14.89
N ASP A 380 -14.98 -34.57 -14.63
CA ASP A 380 -15.97 -35.61 -14.35
C ASP A 380 -15.66 -36.77 -13.40
N ASP A 381 -16.44 -36.73 -12.32
CA ASP A 381 -17.07 -37.87 -11.68
C ASP A 381 -17.45 -38.97 -12.68
N GLU A 382 -16.83 -40.14 -12.55
CA GLU A 382 -17.55 -41.41 -12.44
C GLU A 382 -16.60 -42.57 -12.09
N GLN A 383 -16.90 -43.21 -10.96
CA GLN A 383 -16.70 -44.63 -10.69
C GLN A 383 -15.27 -45.18 -10.67
N LEU A 384 -14.62 -45.18 -9.49
CA LEU A 384 -13.73 -46.30 -9.12
C LEU A 384 -13.90 -46.71 -7.66
N LYS A 385 -14.41 -47.94 -7.53
CA LYS A 385 -14.63 -48.73 -6.33
C LYS A 385 -13.39 -48.75 -5.45
N VAL A 386 -13.51 -48.24 -4.22
CA VAL A 386 -12.63 -48.62 -3.13
C VAL A 386 -13.21 -49.89 -2.53
N GLU A 387 -12.49 -50.99 -2.72
CA GLU A 387 -12.77 -52.28 -2.11
C GLU A 387 -12.87 -52.11 -0.59
N GLU A 388 -14.07 -52.39 -0.08
CA GLU A 388 -14.30 -52.74 1.30
C GLU A 388 -13.38 -53.91 1.67
N GLN A 389 -12.51 -53.71 2.66
CA GLN A 389 -11.98 -54.82 3.44
C GLN A 389 -12.30 -54.63 4.92
N PRO A 390 -12.64 -55.74 5.59
CA PRO A 390 -13.71 -55.74 6.57
C PRO A 390 -13.23 -55.42 7.97
N LEU A 391 -14.17 -54.85 8.71
CA LEU A 391 -14.28 -54.85 10.15
C LEU A 391 -13.85 -56.23 10.74
N VAL A 392 -12.70 -56.27 11.42
CA VAL A 392 -12.33 -57.32 12.38
C VAL A 392 -11.93 -56.55 13.64
N GLY A 393 -12.74 -56.51 14.69
CA GLY A 393 -13.25 -57.68 15.38
C GLY A 393 -12.45 -57.80 16.67
N SER A 394 -12.97 -57.17 17.72
CA SER A 394 -12.59 -57.31 19.12
C SER A 394 -12.05 -58.70 19.47
N ALA A 395 -10.85 -58.76 20.06
CA ALA A 395 -10.52 -59.57 21.25
C ALA A 395 -9.01 -59.83 21.31
N ILE A 396 -8.31 -59.24 22.28
CA ILE A 396 -7.16 -59.90 22.93
C ILE A 396 -7.25 -59.63 24.44
N LYS A 397 -8.05 -60.45 25.11
CA LYS A 397 -7.67 -61.01 26.40
C LYS A 397 -6.73 -62.17 26.06
N ASN A 398 -5.47 -62.11 26.47
CA ASN A 398 -4.72 -63.31 26.82
C ASN A 398 -3.49 -62.92 27.65
N GLU A 399 -3.53 -63.41 28.88
CA GLU A 399 -2.43 -63.55 29.81
C GLU A 399 -1.44 -64.58 29.23
N GLY A 400 -0.15 -64.28 29.20
CA GLY A 400 0.85 -65.19 28.67
C GLY A 400 2.21 -64.55 28.43
N SER A 401 3.08 -64.71 29.41
CA SER A 401 4.46 -64.24 29.51
C SER A 401 5.39 -64.67 28.36
N GLU A 402 5.57 -63.87 27.32
CA GLU A 402 6.77 -63.82 26.46
C GLU A 402 6.97 -62.37 25.99
N LYS A 403 8.22 -61.88 25.96
CA LYS A 403 8.60 -60.45 25.77
C LYS A 403 7.80 -59.79 24.63
N ALA A 404 6.97 -58.79 24.95
CA ALA A 404 6.09 -58.12 24.02
C ALA A 404 6.88 -57.44 22.88
N SER A 405 6.78 -57.97 21.66
CA SER A 405 7.35 -57.35 20.46
C SER A 405 6.64 -56.03 20.14
N LEU A 406 7.41 -54.99 19.78
CA LEU A 406 6.91 -53.66 19.44
C LEU A 406 5.88 -53.69 18.31
N ALA A 407 4.66 -53.25 18.58
CA ALA A 407 3.59 -53.19 17.59
C ALA A 407 3.89 -52.13 16.51
N TYR A 408 3.66 -52.48 15.23
CA TYR A 408 3.93 -51.55 14.12
C TYR A 408 2.97 -50.35 14.11
N THR A 409 1.73 -50.53 14.57
CA THR A 409 0.72 -49.48 14.63
C THR A 409 0.29 -49.24 16.08
N TYR A 410 0.19 -47.96 16.44
CA TYR A 410 -0.32 -47.52 17.74
C TYR A 410 -1.45 -46.51 17.52
N PRO A 411 -2.61 -46.68 18.17
CA PRO A 411 -3.64 -45.64 18.18
C PRO A 411 -3.15 -44.41 18.95
N CYS A 412 -3.55 -43.21 18.54
CA CYS A 412 -3.26 -42.00 19.29
C CYS A 412 -4.05 -42.01 20.62
N PRO A 413 -3.38 -42.00 21.79
CA PRO A 413 -4.08 -42.03 23.07
C PRO A 413 -4.83 -40.72 23.30
N THR A 414 -6.01 -40.81 23.91
CA THR A 414 -6.82 -39.64 24.30
C THR A 414 -6.60 -39.24 25.75
N SER A 415 -6.08 -40.16 26.57
CA SER A 415 -5.78 -39.96 27.98
C SER A 415 -4.41 -40.51 28.36
N HIS A 416 -3.79 -39.90 29.38
CA HIS A 416 -2.55 -40.42 29.98
C HIS A 416 -2.68 -41.85 30.47
N VAL A 417 -3.85 -42.25 30.97
CA VAL A 417 -4.09 -43.62 31.45
C VAL A 417 -4.01 -44.62 30.29
N GLU A 418 -4.56 -44.27 29.13
CA GLU A 418 -4.47 -45.09 27.91
C GLU A 418 -3.03 -45.18 27.42
N PHE A 419 -2.30 -44.06 27.46
CA PHE A 419 -0.90 -44.07 27.05
C PHE A 419 -0.03 -44.97 27.93
N VAL A 420 -0.21 -44.92 29.25
CA VAL A 420 0.49 -45.83 30.17
C VAL A 420 0.09 -47.29 29.88
N GLN A 421 -1.17 -47.57 29.55
CA GLN A 421 -1.60 -48.92 29.17
C GLN A 421 -0.94 -49.42 27.88
N LEU A 422 -0.77 -48.55 26.89
CA LEU A 422 -0.05 -48.88 25.65
C LEU A 422 1.43 -49.20 25.90
N LEU A 423 2.02 -48.60 26.93
CA LEU A 423 3.41 -48.81 27.32
C LEU A 423 3.62 -50.01 28.27
N LYS A 424 2.55 -50.58 28.84
CA LYS A 424 2.65 -51.72 29.76
C LYS A 424 3.25 -52.93 29.04
N GLY A 425 4.42 -53.37 29.49
CA GLY A 425 5.13 -54.55 28.98
C GLY A 425 6.27 -54.27 28.01
N LEU A 426 6.50 -52.99 27.66
CA LEU A 426 7.64 -52.56 26.85
C LEU A 426 8.82 -52.16 27.74
N ASP A 427 10.05 -52.35 27.24
CA ASP A 427 11.25 -51.84 27.89
C ASP A 427 11.31 -50.31 27.74
N TYR A 428 11.96 -49.63 28.68
CA TYR A 428 12.11 -48.17 28.67
C TYR A 428 12.78 -47.68 27.39
N LYS A 429 13.73 -48.46 26.85
CA LYS A 429 14.44 -48.17 25.60
C LYS A 429 13.52 -48.00 24.40
N ASP A 430 12.34 -48.62 24.44
CA ASP A 430 11.43 -48.63 23.33
C ASP A 430 10.45 -47.45 23.34
N TYR A 431 10.32 -46.73 24.46
CA TYR A 431 9.33 -45.65 24.60
C TYR A 431 9.50 -44.54 23.55
N PRO A 432 10.72 -44.06 23.25
CA PRO A 432 10.94 -43.09 22.17
C PRO A 432 10.45 -43.62 20.81
N THR A 433 10.63 -44.91 20.54
CA THR A 433 10.17 -45.52 19.28
C THR A 433 8.65 -45.60 19.17
N VAL A 434 7.95 -45.79 20.30
CA VAL A 434 6.48 -45.75 20.33
C VAL A 434 5.99 -44.33 20.05
N VAL A 435 6.60 -43.33 20.69
CA VAL A 435 6.28 -41.92 20.45
C VAL A 435 6.56 -41.53 18.99
N SER A 436 7.69 -41.96 18.43
CA SER A 436 8.02 -41.68 17.03
C SER A 436 7.00 -42.33 16.09
N ARG A 437 6.58 -43.59 16.34
CA ARG A 437 5.54 -44.28 15.56
C ARG A 437 4.19 -43.57 15.63
N ILE A 438 3.76 -43.14 16.83
CA ILE A 438 2.52 -42.39 16.99
C ILE A 438 2.56 -41.10 16.16
N ARG A 439 3.67 -40.36 16.23
CA ARG A 439 3.88 -39.13 15.46
C ARG A 439 3.89 -39.35 13.95
N THR A 440 4.51 -40.43 13.46
CA THR A 440 4.52 -40.76 12.02
C THR A 440 3.16 -41.18 11.52
N LEU A 441 2.42 -42.00 12.29
CA LEU A 441 1.09 -42.51 11.89
C LEU A 441 0.01 -41.42 11.90
N HIS A 442 0.14 -40.44 12.81
CA HIS A 442 -0.81 -39.34 12.94
C HIS A 442 -0.22 -38.03 12.45
N HIS A 443 0.65 -38.06 11.43
CA HIS A 443 1.20 -36.83 10.88
C HIS A 443 0.08 -35.92 10.33
N VAL A 444 0.22 -34.60 10.51
CA VAL A 444 -0.80 -33.60 10.13
C VAL A 444 -1.16 -33.68 8.64
N LYS A 445 -0.20 -34.05 7.79
CA LYS A 445 -0.40 -34.22 6.33
C LYS A 445 -1.25 -35.43 5.93
N LEU A 446 -1.45 -36.41 6.81
CA LEU A 446 -2.18 -37.64 6.48
C LEU A 446 -3.70 -37.47 6.58
N HIS A 447 -4.17 -36.70 7.56
CA HIS A 447 -5.59 -36.46 7.78
C HIS A 447 -5.78 -35.16 8.60
N PRO A 448 -6.76 -34.30 8.28
CA PRO A 448 -6.98 -33.03 9.00
C PRO A 448 -7.23 -33.22 10.50
N ASP A 449 -8.00 -34.25 10.89
CA ASP A 449 -8.28 -34.56 12.31
C ASP A 449 -7.05 -34.98 13.12
N ASN A 450 -5.94 -35.34 12.46
CA ASN A 450 -4.72 -35.69 13.17
C ASN A 450 -4.12 -34.49 13.92
N LYS A 451 -4.43 -33.26 13.50
CA LYS A 451 -3.98 -32.04 14.18
C LYS A 451 -4.44 -32.00 15.63
N SER A 452 -5.74 -32.19 15.88
CA SER A 452 -6.31 -32.17 17.24
C SER A 452 -5.85 -33.37 18.07
N ARG A 453 -5.68 -34.54 17.44
CA ARG A 453 -5.13 -35.74 18.10
C ARG A 453 -3.69 -35.52 18.57
N LEU A 454 -2.83 -34.96 17.72
CA LEU A 454 -1.45 -34.65 18.07
C LEU A 454 -1.34 -33.53 19.11
N GLU A 455 -2.22 -32.53 19.05
CA GLU A 455 -2.32 -31.47 20.05
C GLU A 455 -2.60 -32.07 21.44
N ASN A 456 -3.63 -32.91 21.56
CA ASN A 456 -3.93 -33.63 22.80
C ASN A 456 -2.79 -34.57 23.23
N PHE A 457 -2.17 -35.27 22.27
CA PHE A 457 -1.03 -36.13 22.54
C PHE A 457 0.17 -35.37 23.10
N SER A 458 0.43 -34.13 22.65
CA SER A 458 1.50 -33.30 23.18
C SER A 458 1.33 -33.02 24.67
N VAL A 459 0.10 -32.77 25.11
CA VAL A 459 -0.27 -32.57 26.53
C VAL A 459 -0.11 -33.88 27.31
N ILE A 460 -0.56 -35.01 26.74
CA ILE A 460 -0.39 -36.34 27.36
C ILE A 460 1.08 -36.70 27.52
N LEU A 461 1.91 -36.36 26.53
CA LEU A 461 3.35 -36.62 26.56
C LEU A 461 4.03 -35.80 27.66
N LEU A 462 3.66 -34.51 27.83
CA LEU A 462 4.10 -33.72 28.97
C LEU A 462 3.68 -34.35 30.31
N GLN A 463 2.43 -34.78 30.44
CA GLN A 463 1.94 -35.46 31.64
C GLN A 463 2.70 -36.77 31.90
N HIS A 464 3.05 -37.50 30.86
CA HIS A 464 3.84 -38.73 30.97
C HIS A 464 5.27 -38.46 31.40
N ILE A 465 5.92 -37.43 30.84
CA ILE A 465 7.25 -37.01 31.30
C ILE A 465 7.19 -36.65 32.80
N LEU A 466 6.22 -35.85 33.22
CA LEU A 466 6.04 -35.50 34.63
C LEU A 466 5.76 -36.74 35.50
N HIS A 467 4.98 -37.70 35.01
CA HIS A 467 4.74 -38.97 35.70
C HIS A 467 6.03 -39.78 35.86
N LEU A 468 6.83 -39.87 34.80
CA LEU A 468 8.13 -40.54 34.83
C LEU A 468 9.00 -39.88 35.89
N THR A 469 9.16 -38.55 35.91
CA THR A 469 10.05 -37.83 36.85
C THR A 469 9.78 -38.11 38.34
N ARG A 470 8.60 -38.62 38.70
CA ARG A 470 8.27 -39.03 40.07
C ARG A 470 8.79 -40.42 40.46
N GLN A 471 9.20 -41.23 39.49
CA GLN A 471 9.76 -42.55 39.72
C GLN A 471 11.26 -42.42 40.10
N PRO A 472 11.77 -43.25 41.03
CA PRO A 472 13.12 -43.08 41.59
C PRO A 472 14.26 -43.61 40.70
N MET A 473 13.98 -44.30 39.59
CA MET A 473 14.98 -45.06 38.81
C MET A 473 14.84 -44.83 37.30
N ILE A 474 14.80 -43.57 36.87
CA ILE A 474 14.61 -43.23 35.45
C ILE A 474 15.98 -43.05 34.80
N SER A 475 16.15 -43.57 33.59
CA SER A 475 17.29 -43.18 32.75
C SER A 475 17.13 -41.74 32.26
N MET A 476 18.13 -40.89 32.53
CA MET A 476 18.15 -39.51 32.04
C MET A 476 18.16 -39.46 30.50
N GLU A 477 18.75 -40.46 29.84
CA GLU A 477 18.74 -40.58 28.38
C GLU A 477 17.31 -40.69 27.85
N LEU A 478 16.45 -41.46 28.52
CA LEU A 478 15.05 -41.59 28.11
C LEU A 478 14.32 -40.26 28.23
N LEU A 479 14.56 -39.53 29.32
CA LEU A 479 13.96 -38.21 29.52
C LEU A 479 14.39 -37.25 28.41
N GLU A 480 15.66 -37.27 28.03
CA GLU A 480 16.22 -36.43 26.95
C GLU A 480 15.51 -36.71 25.62
N HIS A 481 15.43 -37.97 25.18
CA HIS A 481 14.75 -38.33 23.92
C HIS A 481 13.25 -37.97 23.94
N LEU A 482 12.56 -38.16 25.07
CA LEU A 482 11.18 -37.73 25.20
C LEU A 482 11.04 -36.21 25.16
N THR A 483 11.99 -35.47 25.76
CA THR A 483 12.00 -34.00 25.68
C THR A 483 12.30 -33.48 24.28
N GLU A 484 13.13 -34.16 23.47
CA GLU A 484 13.33 -33.82 22.05
C GLU A 484 12.03 -33.98 21.25
N HIS A 485 11.31 -35.09 21.48
CA HIS A 485 9.99 -35.27 20.87
C HIS A 485 8.99 -34.21 21.33
N LEU A 486 8.99 -33.86 22.61
CA LEU A 486 8.16 -32.79 23.14
C LEU A 486 8.53 -31.43 22.53
N HIS A 487 9.82 -31.11 22.38
CA HIS A 487 10.30 -29.88 21.76
C HIS A 487 9.84 -29.78 20.30
N SER A 488 9.95 -30.87 19.55
CA SER A 488 9.47 -30.91 18.17
C SER A 488 7.95 -30.75 18.06
N LEU A 489 7.17 -31.29 19.01
CA LEU A 489 5.72 -31.03 19.09
C LEU A 489 5.41 -29.61 19.56
N ALA A 490 6.21 -29.02 20.43
CA ALA A 490 6.07 -27.64 20.90
C ALA A 490 6.21 -26.63 19.76
N GLN A 491 7.09 -26.89 18.79
CA GLN A 491 7.23 -26.07 17.58
C GLN A 491 5.96 -26.09 16.71
N GLN A 492 5.24 -27.20 16.68
CA GLN A 492 4.01 -27.35 15.89
C GLN A 492 2.76 -26.82 16.64
N PHE A 493 2.70 -27.05 17.95
CA PHE A 493 1.54 -26.76 18.80
C PHE A 493 1.92 -25.94 20.05
N PRO A 494 2.46 -24.72 19.89
CA PRO A 494 2.96 -23.92 21.00
C PRO A 494 1.85 -23.46 21.97
N SER A 495 0.64 -23.22 21.47
CA SER A 495 -0.49 -22.71 22.26
C SER A 495 -0.99 -23.73 23.28
N ALA A 496 -1.35 -24.93 22.82
CA ALA A 496 -1.85 -26.02 23.66
C ALA A 496 -0.83 -26.40 24.72
N LEU A 497 0.44 -26.52 24.29
CA LEU A 497 1.52 -26.84 25.20
C LEU A 497 1.73 -25.70 26.21
N GLY A 498 1.75 -24.44 25.77
CA GLY A 498 1.87 -23.29 26.66
C GLY A 498 0.81 -23.26 27.77
N ILE A 499 -0.45 -23.51 27.43
CA ILE A 499 -1.56 -23.60 28.41
C ILE A 499 -1.31 -24.74 29.40
N SER A 500 -0.90 -25.91 28.91
CA SER A 500 -0.62 -27.06 29.77
C SER A 500 0.52 -26.78 30.75
N PHE A 501 1.59 -26.10 30.32
CA PHE A 501 2.70 -25.70 31.20
C PHE A 501 2.24 -24.74 32.28
N ILE A 502 1.42 -23.74 31.94
CA ILE A 502 0.86 -22.80 32.92
C ILE A 502 0.02 -23.54 33.95
N SER A 503 -0.80 -24.51 33.52
CA SER A 503 -1.62 -25.31 34.45
C SER A 503 -0.76 -26.09 35.46
N VAL A 504 0.40 -26.60 35.04
CA VAL A 504 1.37 -27.26 35.91
C VAL A 504 1.97 -26.26 36.89
N VAL A 505 2.37 -25.08 36.42
CA VAL A 505 2.93 -23.99 37.26
C VAL A 505 1.92 -23.52 38.30
N GLU A 506 0.65 -23.37 37.93
CA GLU A 506 -0.42 -23.04 38.89
C GLU A 506 -0.60 -24.12 39.96
N GLY A 507 -0.53 -25.39 39.56
CA GLY A 507 -0.55 -26.53 40.48
C GLY A 507 0.65 -26.52 41.43
N MET A 508 1.85 -26.23 40.92
CA MET A 508 3.08 -26.10 41.71
C MET A 508 2.97 -24.95 42.71
N ARG A 509 2.52 -23.77 42.29
CA ARG A 509 2.33 -22.61 43.16
C ARG A 509 1.32 -22.89 44.27
N LYS A 510 0.21 -23.58 43.97
CA LYS A 510 -0.76 -24.01 44.98
C LYS A 510 -0.16 -24.99 46.00
N ARG A 511 0.74 -25.89 45.58
CA ARG A 511 1.47 -26.79 46.49
C ARG A 511 2.48 -26.03 47.35
N LEU A 512 3.25 -25.14 46.75
CA LEU A 512 4.17 -24.23 47.44
C LEU A 512 3.44 -23.39 48.49
N ALA A 513 2.28 -22.81 48.17
CA ALA A 513 1.52 -22.03 49.15
C ALA A 513 1.02 -22.89 50.33
N LYS A 514 0.70 -24.16 50.08
CA LYS A 514 0.32 -25.12 51.13
C LYS A 514 1.50 -25.57 51.97
N SER A 515 2.71 -25.67 51.41
CA SER A 515 3.90 -26.09 52.17
C SER A 515 4.31 -25.10 53.24
N TYR A 516 3.91 -23.82 53.13
CA TYR A 516 4.11 -22.84 54.20
C TYR A 516 3.26 -23.10 55.45
N VAL A 517 2.06 -23.66 55.25
CA VAL A 517 1.11 -23.95 56.34
C VAL A 517 1.35 -25.35 56.89
N TYR A 518 1.62 -26.31 56.00
CA TYR A 518 1.77 -27.72 56.34
C TYR A 518 3.21 -28.19 56.07
N PRO A 519 4.05 -28.35 57.11
CA PRO A 519 5.45 -28.78 56.95
C PRO A 519 5.57 -30.21 56.41
N GLU A 520 4.51 -31.00 56.45
CA GLU A 520 4.45 -32.34 55.84
C GLU A 520 4.57 -32.29 54.32
N ILE A 521 4.16 -31.19 53.69
CA ILE A 521 4.25 -31.00 52.24
C ILE A 521 5.65 -30.49 51.91
N LYS A 522 6.53 -31.41 51.51
CA LYS A 522 7.88 -31.05 51.03
C LYS A 522 7.79 -30.37 49.67
N PHE A 523 8.38 -29.19 49.53
CA PHE A 523 8.52 -28.48 48.27
C PHE A 523 9.87 -27.74 48.24
N PRO A 524 10.63 -27.78 47.12
CA PRO A 524 10.35 -28.44 45.85
C PRO A 524 10.61 -29.97 45.87
N GLU A 525 9.85 -30.72 45.08
CA GLU A 525 10.15 -32.13 44.80
C GLU A 525 11.13 -32.27 43.61
N ILE A 526 11.73 -33.45 43.42
CA ILE A 526 12.62 -33.71 42.27
C ILE A 526 11.88 -33.49 40.94
N SER A 527 10.60 -33.87 40.87
CA SER A 527 9.75 -33.66 39.69
C SER A 527 9.60 -32.18 39.31
N ASP A 528 9.55 -31.30 40.31
CA ASP A 528 9.44 -29.85 40.13
C ASP A 528 10.73 -29.25 39.59
N LEU A 529 11.87 -29.71 40.09
CA LEU A 529 13.20 -29.28 39.63
C LEU A 529 13.46 -29.69 38.18
N LEU A 530 13.06 -30.92 37.82
CA LEU A 530 13.17 -31.41 36.45
C LEU A 530 12.20 -30.69 35.52
N PHE A 531 10.99 -30.36 35.99
CA PHE A 531 10.05 -29.53 35.23
C PHE A 531 10.63 -28.14 34.93
N PHE A 532 11.25 -27.48 35.90
CA PHE A 532 11.90 -26.21 35.66
C PHE A 532 13.01 -26.34 34.60
N ASN A 533 13.85 -27.37 34.66
CA ASN A 533 14.87 -27.60 33.63
C ASN A 533 14.24 -27.85 32.25
N LEU A 534 13.19 -28.67 32.19
CA LEU A 534 12.44 -28.95 30.96
C LEU A 534 11.85 -27.67 30.34
N THR A 535 11.37 -26.73 31.15
CA THR A 535 10.85 -25.45 30.64
C THR A 535 11.92 -24.62 29.92
N GLY A 536 13.15 -24.59 30.44
CA GLY A 536 14.26 -23.85 29.84
C GLY A 536 14.89 -24.53 28.62
N SER A 537 14.64 -25.83 28.42
CA SER A 537 15.04 -26.54 27.21
C SER A 537 14.05 -26.35 26.05
N ILE A 538 12.77 -26.12 26.36
CA ILE A 538 11.71 -25.98 25.33
C ILE A 538 11.50 -24.53 24.93
N PHE A 539 11.50 -23.61 25.90
CA PHE A 539 11.16 -22.20 25.68
C PHE A 539 12.38 -21.29 25.80
N PRO A 540 12.39 -20.16 25.06
CA PRO A 540 13.45 -19.16 25.15
C PRO A 540 13.44 -18.46 26.52
N THR A 541 14.61 -18.37 27.15
CA THR A 541 14.80 -17.77 28.48
C THR A 541 15.32 -16.33 28.45
N SER A 542 15.70 -15.82 27.27
CA SER A 542 16.24 -14.48 27.08
C SER A 542 15.18 -13.36 27.10
N ASP A 543 13.94 -13.70 26.80
CA ASP A 543 12.87 -12.74 26.51
C ASP A 543 12.54 -11.88 27.74
N LYS A 544 12.12 -10.61 27.55
CA LYS A 544 11.72 -9.73 28.67
C LYS A 544 10.50 -10.24 29.40
N LYS A 545 9.50 -10.68 28.64
CA LYS A 545 8.25 -11.24 29.14
C LYS A 545 7.88 -12.42 28.26
N HIS A 546 7.74 -13.60 28.86
CA HIS A 546 7.33 -14.81 28.19
C HIS A 546 6.17 -15.44 28.96
N ILE A 547 5.15 -15.91 28.25
CA ILE A 547 3.88 -16.37 28.84
C ILE A 547 4.10 -17.52 29.83
N VAL A 548 4.96 -18.48 29.47
CA VAL A 548 5.30 -19.64 30.33
C VAL A 548 6.52 -19.38 31.24
N VAL A 549 7.66 -19.01 30.66
CA VAL A 549 8.93 -18.84 31.39
C VAL A 549 8.87 -17.78 32.48
N SER A 550 8.18 -16.64 32.29
CA SER A 550 8.12 -15.61 33.33
C SER A 550 7.38 -16.09 34.60
N PRO A 551 6.18 -16.73 34.52
CA PRO A 551 5.58 -17.40 35.68
C PRO A 551 6.45 -18.51 36.29
N VAL A 552 7.17 -19.28 35.47
CA VAL A 552 8.11 -20.30 35.98
C VAL A 552 9.23 -19.63 36.78
N MET A 553 9.86 -18.59 36.26
CA MET A 553 10.89 -17.83 36.98
C MET A 553 10.37 -17.24 38.29
N LEU A 554 9.12 -16.73 38.31
CA LEU A 554 8.52 -16.24 39.54
C LEU A 554 8.30 -17.34 40.57
N THR A 555 7.81 -18.52 40.16
CA THR A 555 7.65 -19.64 41.10
C THR A 555 9.00 -20.21 41.56
N MET A 556 10.01 -20.20 40.71
CA MET A 556 11.40 -20.51 41.10
C MET A 556 11.92 -19.50 42.13
N ALA A 557 11.69 -18.20 41.96
CA ALA A 557 12.17 -17.17 42.89
C ALA A 557 11.46 -17.26 44.24
N GLU A 558 10.13 -17.45 44.20
CA GLU A 558 9.30 -17.71 45.38
C GLU A 558 9.81 -18.96 46.12
N SER A 559 10.09 -20.04 45.39
CA SER A 559 10.65 -21.28 45.97
C SER A 559 12.01 -21.06 46.61
N LEU A 560 12.90 -20.29 45.99
CA LEU A 560 14.25 -20.07 46.47
C LEU A 560 14.25 -19.25 47.77
N SER A 561 13.41 -18.22 47.82
CA SER A 561 13.31 -17.32 48.97
C SER A 561 12.54 -17.92 50.15
N GLN A 562 11.45 -18.65 49.91
CA GLN A 562 10.46 -18.97 50.95
C GLN A 562 10.41 -20.45 51.34
N SER A 563 10.95 -21.38 50.54
CA SER A 563 10.92 -22.80 50.92
C SER A 563 11.73 -23.05 52.21
N PRO A 564 11.19 -23.83 53.16
CA PRO A 564 11.93 -24.19 54.36
C PRO A 564 13.11 -25.10 53.98
N ALA A 565 14.29 -24.82 54.53
CA ALA A 565 15.45 -25.71 54.43
C ALA A 565 15.60 -26.48 55.74
N ASP A 566 14.99 -27.66 55.83
CA ASP A 566 15.02 -28.52 57.03
C ASP A 566 16.13 -29.57 56.98
N SER A 567 16.53 -29.97 55.76
CA SER A 567 17.64 -30.88 55.51
C SER A 567 18.70 -30.23 54.62
N LEU A 568 19.93 -30.74 54.67
CA LEU A 568 20.98 -30.38 53.70
C LEU A 568 20.56 -30.74 52.26
N SER A 569 19.73 -31.78 52.09
CA SER A 569 19.13 -32.12 50.80
C SER A 569 18.28 -30.96 50.24
N ASP A 570 17.56 -30.24 51.10
CA ASP A 570 16.77 -29.08 50.66
C ASP A 570 17.66 -27.89 50.29
N VAL A 571 18.81 -27.72 50.96
CA VAL A 571 19.84 -26.75 50.56
C VAL A 571 20.40 -27.10 49.18
N CYS A 572 20.69 -28.38 48.89
CA CYS A 572 21.09 -28.83 47.55
C CYS A 572 20.03 -28.47 46.50
N LYS A 573 18.74 -28.71 46.78
CA LYS A 573 17.64 -28.36 45.86
C LYS A 573 17.56 -26.86 45.60
N LYS A 574 17.76 -26.03 46.63
CA LYS A 574 17.85 -24.57 46.47
C LYS A 574 19.02 -24.16 45.58
N LEU A 575 20.20 -24.75 45.80
CA LEU A 575 21.37 -24.47 44.94
C LEU A 575 21.17 -24.96 43.50
N TYR A 576 20.42 -26.04 43.30
CA TYR A 576 20.04 -26.47 41.96
C TYR A 576 19.12 -25.45 41.27
N ILE A 577 18.13 -24.88 41.97
CA ILE A 577 17.30 -23.77 41.46
C ILE A 577 18.16 -22.55 41.14
N ALA A 578 19.10 -22.20 42.01
CA ALA A 578 20.04 -21.11 41.78
C ALA A 578 20.90 -21.33 40.53
N ASN A 579 21.40 -22.56 40.33
CA ASN A 579 22.12 -22.96 39.11
C ASN A 579 21.24 -22.79 37.86
N LEU A 580 19.98 -23.22 37.95
CA LEU A 580 19.04 -23.10 36.85
C LEU A 580 18.73 -21.64 36.50
N PHE A 581 18.60 -20.76 37.49
CA PHE A 581 18.49 -19.31 37.27
C PHE A 581 19.70 -18.74 36.53
N LEU A 582 20.92 -19.07 36.97
CA LEU A 582 22.12 -18.60 36.26
C LEU A 582 22.15 -19.12 34.82
N LYS A 583 21.72 -20.37 34.57
CA LYS A 583 21.56 -20.91 33.21
C LYS A 583 20.52 -20.12 32.40
N PHE A 584 19.36 -19.80 32.97
CA PHE A 584 18.31 -19.03 32.30
C PHE A 584 18.77 -17.59 31.98
N GLN A 585 19.63 -17.03 32.83
CA GLN A 585 20.13 -15.65 32.74
C GLN A 585 21.44 -15.52 31.96
N SER A 586 22.02 -16.63 31.49
CA SER A 586 23.28 -16.65 30.73
C SER A 586 23.33 -15.66 29.56
N TYR A 587 22.23 -15.53 28.81
CA TYR A 587 22.14 -14.58 27.69
C TYR A 587 21.52 -13.24 28.07
N SER A 588 20.56 -13.21 29.00
CA SER A 588 19.81 -11.98 29.34
C SER A 588 20.52 -11.10 30.37
N HIS A 589 21.53 -11.65 31.06
CA HIS A 589 22.34 -10.98 32.08
C HIS A 589 21.52 -10.27 33.18
N ARG A 590 20.30 -10.75 33.47
CA ARG A 590 19.44 -10.11 34.46
C ARG A 590 19.84 -10.48 35.87
N TYR A 591 19.90 -9.47 36.73
CA TYR A 591 20.13 -9.65 38.15
C TYR A 591 18.95 -10.38 38.85
N VAL A 592 19.26 -11.44 39.59
CA VAL A 592 18.31 -12.20 40.42
C VAL A 592 18.80 -12.17 41.88
N PRO A 593 18.21 -11.34 42.76
CA PRO A 593 18.69 -11.17 44.13
C PRO A 593 18.57 -12.45 44.96
N GLU A 594 17.54 -13.27 44.71
CA GLU A 594 17.30 -14.50 45.46
C GLU A 594 18.46 -15.50 45.30
N VAL A 595 19.11 -15.54 44.13
CA VAL A 595 20.29 -16.37 43.87
C VAL A 595 21.45 -15.98 44.79
N ILE A 596 21.73 -14.67 44.89
CA ILE A 596 22.77 -14.15 45.78
C ILE A 596 22.44 -14.46 47.24
N THR A 597 21.16 -14.32 47.64
CA THR A 597 20.75 -14.67 49.01
C THR A 597 20.91 -16.16 49.29
N ALA A 598 20.57 -17.04 48.34
CA ALA A 598 20.69 -18.49 48.51
C ALA A 598 22.14 -18.95 48.63
N VAL A 599 23.03 -18.40 47.80
CA VAL A 599 24.48 -18.66 47.89
C VAL A 599 25.04 -18.16 49.22
N SER A 600 24.65 -16.95 49.64
CA SER A 600 25.09 -16.38 50.92
C SER A 600 24.56 -17.17 52.13
N GLN A 601 23.31 -17.62 52.07
CA GLN A 601 22.72 -18.52 53.07
C GLN A 601 23.44 -19.86 53.13
N ALA A 602 23.79 -20.47 51.99
CA ALA A 602 24.53 -21.72 51.96
C ALA A 602 25.94 -21.58 52.56
N LEU A 603 26.64 -20.47 52.28
CA LEU A 603 27.92 -20.13 52.93
C LEU A 603 27.74 -19.89 54.44
N TYR A 604 26.66 -19.27 54.88
CA TYR A 604 26.40 -19.07 56.30
C TYR A 604 26.12 -20.39 57.03
N LEU A 605 25.27 -21.25 56.46
CA LEU A 605 24.83 -22.51 57.06
C LEU A 605 25.96 -23.53 57.22
N LEU A 606 26.89 -23.58 56.25
CA LEU A 606 28.01 -24.52 56.27
C LEU A 606 29.18 -24.04 57.15
N TYR A 607 29.20 -22.78 57.57
CA TYR A 607 30.36 -22.25 58.28
C TYR A 607 30.46 -22.84 59.71
N PRO A 608 31.65 -23.33 60.12
CA PRO A 608 31.85 -24.12 61.35
C PRO A 608 31.50 -23.42 62.67
N ASN A 609 31.66 -22.09 62.78
CA ASN A 609 31.43 -21.36 64.03
C ASN A 609 30.23 -20.44 63.92
N PHE A 610 29.60 -20.13 65.05
CA PHE A 610 28.61 -19.06 65.09
C PHE A 610 29.24 -17.71 64.66
N ILE A 611 28.65 -17.05 63.67
CA ILE A 611 29.06 -15.71 63.21
C ILE A 611 28.16 -14.70 63.90
N SER A 612 28.73 -13.89 64.81
CA SER A 612 27.97 -12.87 65.56
C SER A 612 27.54 -11.68 64.69
N ILE A 613 28.39 -11.28 63.74
CA ILE A 613 28.15 -10.18 62.81
C ILE A 613 28.26 -10.74 61.41
N VAL A 614 27.12 -11.01 60.78
CA VAL A 614 27.09 -11.51 59.42
C VAL A 614 27.48 -10.37 58.47
N PRO A 615 28.51 -10.56 57.62
CA PRO A 615 28.87 -9.55 56.64
C PRO A 615 27.77 -9.44 55.58
N GLY A 616 27.27 -8.21 55.37
CA GLY A 616 26.26 -7.89 54.37
C GLY A 616 24.82 -7.73 54.88
N THR A 617 23.91 -7.54 53.94
CA THR A 617 22.49 -7.24 54.19
C THR A 617 21.55 -8.28 53.57
N PHE A 618 22.01 -9.53 53.40
CA PHE A 618 21.15 -10.59 52.88
C PHE A 618 20.21 -11.12 53.98
N ALA A 619 19.01 -11.54 53.57
CA ALA A 619 18.00 -12.01 54.52
C ALA A 619 18.41 -13.36 55.14
N LEU A 620 18.46 -13.40 56.47
CA LEU A 620 18.68 -14.60 57.27
C LEU A 620 17.45 -14.85 58.15
N PRO A 621 16.54 -15.75 57.72
CA PRO A 621 15.46 -16.22 58.57
C PRO A 621 16.00 -16.79 59.90
N ASP A 622 15.32 -16.50 61.01
CA ASP A 622 15.76 -16.96 62.34
C ASP A 622 15.82 -18.50 62.43
N SER A 623 14.93 -19.19 61.70
CA SER A 623 14.94 -20.65 61.55
C SER A 623 16.25 -21.21 60.96
N LEU A 624 16.97 -20.43 60.14
CA LEU A 624 18.28 -20.83 59.60
C LEU A 624 19.40 -20.66 60.62
N LYS A 625 19.30 -19.67 61.51
CA LYS A 625 20.31 -19.45 62.56
C LYS A 625 20.34 -20.61 63.55
N GLU A 626 19.18 -21.13 63.92
CA GLU A 626 19.06 -22.29 64.81
C GLU A 626 19.66 -23.56 64.20
N LYS A 627 19.47 -23.74 62.89
CA LYS A 627 19.93 -24.91 62.14
C LYS A 627 21.41 -24.88 61.77
N GLN A 628 22.08 -23.73 61.93
CA GLN A 628 23.53 -23.64 61.68
C GLN A 628 24.31 -24.68 62.48
N ASN A 629 23.91 -24.94 63.73
CA ASN A 629 24.58 -25.94 64.58
C ASN A 629 24.47 -27.37 64.02
N LEU A 630 23.39 -27.67 63.30
CA LEU A 630 23.14 -28.99 62.71
C LEU A 630 23.88 -29.18 61.37
N PHE A 631 24.04 -28.10 60.62
CA PHE A 631 24.58 -28.14 59.25
C PHE A 631 26.04 -27.73 59.13
N ALA A 632 26.60 -27.10 60.16
CA ALA A 632 27.98 -26.65 60.19
C ALA A 632 28.96 -27.80 59.94
N ILE A 633 30.05 -27.50 59.23
CA ILE A 633 31.18 -28.41 59.05
C ILE A 633 31.86 -28.60 60.42
N GLN A 634 31.74 -29.79 61.01
CA GLN A 634 32.34 -30.12 62.31
C GLN A 634 33.63 -30.94 62.18
N ASP A 635 33.85 -31.58 61.03
CA ASP A 635 34.93 -32.52 60.83
C ASP A 635 36.23 -31.86 60.36
N ILE A 636 37.35 -32.40 60.84
CA ILE A 636 38.71 -31.87 60.61
C ILE A 636 39.21 -32.16 59.18
N SER A 637 38.53 -33.04 58.45
CA SER A 637 38.88 -33.37 57.06
C SER A 637 37.63 -33.74 56.28
N LEU A 638 37.03 -32.75 55.60
CA LEU A 638 35.97 -33.02 54.63
C LEU A 638 36.44 -33.94 53.50
N ASP A 639 35.56 -34.84 53.06
CA ASP A 639 35.80 -35.70 51.90
C ASP A 639 35.95 -34.89 50.61
N GLU A 640 36.56 -35.50 49.59
CA GLU A 640 36.66 -34.88 48.27
C GLU A 640 35.27 -34.67 47.65
N PRO A 641 34.98 -33.47 47.11
CA PRO A 641 33.66 -33.16 46.57
C PRO A 641 33.35 -34.04 45.35
N GLN A 642 32.13 -34.57 45.31
CA GLN A 642 31.63 -35.43 44.22
C GLN A 642 30.51 -34.74 43.44
N ARG A 643 30.22 -35.23 42.24
CA ARG A 643 29.04 -34.80 41.48
C ARG A 643 27.82 -35.44 42.11
N LEU A 644 26.90 -34.61 42.58
CA LEU A 644 25.67 -35.06 43.21
C LEU A 644 24.60 -35.37 42.16
N SER A 645 23.91 -36.51 42.30
CA SER A 645 22.66 -36.77 41.61
C SER A 645 21.49 -36.35 42.50
N LEU A 646 20.38 -35.86 41.90
CA LEU A 646 19.21 -35.42 42.68
C LEU A 646 18.52 -36.57 43.42
N TYR A 647 18.67 -37.81 42.93
CA TYR A 647 18.04 -39.00 43.49
C TYR A 647 18.82 -39.58 44.69
N GLU A 648 20.15 -39.42 44.72
CA GLU A 648 21.01 -39.97 45.78
C GLU A 648 21.20 -39.00 46.98
N LEU A 649 20.52 -37.86 46.99
CA LEU A 649 20.73 -36.80 48.00
C LEU A 649 20.48 -37.26 49.45
N GLU A 650 19.59 -38.22 49.66
CA GLU A 650 19.25 -38.73 51.00
C GLU A 650 20.17 -39.87 51.46
N GLU A 651 20.90 -40.51 50.55
CA GLU A 651 21.75 -41.70 50.84
C GLU A 651 23.21 -41.34 51.18
N LEU A 652 23.63 -40.11 50.83
CA LEU A 652 25.02 -39.67 50.95
C LEU A 652 25.40 -39.30 52.40
N PRO A 653 26.66 -39.57 52.81
CA PRO A 653 27.15 -39.15 54.12
C PRO A 653 27.20 -37.62 54.23
N THR A 654 26.91 -37.10 55.42
CA THR A 654 26.78 -35.65 55.67
C THR A 654 28.04 -34.87 55.32
N GLY A 655 29.23 -35.40 55.63
CA GLY A 655 30.51 -34.74 55.32
C GLY A 655 30.75 -34.57 53.82
N LEU A 656 30.47 -35.60 53.02
CA LEU A 656 30.57 -35.54 51.56
C LEU A 656 29.56 -34.57 50.95
N LEU A 657 28.34 -34.54 51.51
CA LEU A 657 27.30 -33.62 51.06
C LEU A 657 27.68 -32.17 51.38
N GLN A 658 28.20 -31.88 52.59
CA GLN A 658 28.70 -30.55 52.97
C GLN A 658 29.83 -30.07 52.05
N SER A 659 30.81 -30.93 51.76
CA SER A 659 31.94 -30.58 50.88
C SER A 659 31.48 -30.33 49.45
N SER A 660 30.53 -31.13 48.96
CA SER A 660 29.96 -31.01 47.62
C SER A 660 29.07 -29.76 47.48
N ILE A 661 28.24 -29.44 48.50
CA ILE A 661 27.44 -28.21 48.54
C ILE A 661 28.37 -26.99 48.49
N LEU A 662 29.42 -26.96 49.32
CA LEU A 662 30.39 -25.86 49.31
C LEU A 662 31.11 -25.75 47.96
N PHE A 663 31.47 -26.86 47.33
CA PHE A 663 32.05 -26.84 45.99
C PHE A 663 31.07 -26.29 44.95
N ILE A 664 29.79 -26.65 45.03
CA ILE A 664 28.73 -26.13 44.15
C ILE A 664 28.53 -24.63 44.37
N THR A 665 28.46 -24.15 45.62
CA THR A 665 28.31 -22.71 45.90
C THR A 665 29.46 -21.90 45.34
N LEU A 666 30.70 -22.38 45.46
CA LEU A 666 31.88 -21.73 44.88
C LEU A 666 31.80 -21.63 43.35
N ASN A 667 31.33 -22.68 42.66
CA ASN A 667 31.11 -22.62 41.22
C ASN A 667 29.97 -21.66 40.84
N LEU A 668 28.90 -21.61 41.64
CA LEU A 668 27.79 -20.67 41.44
C LEU A 668 28.23 -19.22 41.61
N ILE A 669 29.16 -18.94 42.54
CA ILE A 669 29.73 -17.61 42.71
C ILE A 669 30.51 -17.21 41.46
N GLU A 670 31.37 -18.08 40.91
CA GLU A 670 32.09 -17.78 39.67
C GLU A 670 31.15 -17.53 38.50
N MET A 671 30.14 -18.40 38.31
CA MET A 671 29.12 -18.19 37.28
C MET A 671 28.34 -16.88 37.48
N ALA A 672 28.05 -16.51 38.73
CA ALA A 672 27.38 -15.25 39.04
C ALA A 672 28.27 -14.02 38.78
N ILE A 673 29.60 -14.12 38.98
CA ILE A 673 30.55 -13.05 38.62
C ILE A 673 30.46 -12.78 37.13
N ASP A 674 30.55 -13.82 36.29
CA ASP A 674 30.54 -13.67 34.83
C ASP A 674 29.24 -13.00 34.33
N ILE A 675 28.11 -13.35 34.93
CA ILE A 675 26.81 -12.81 34.52
C ILE A 675 26.62 -11.36 35.02
N TYR A 676 26.98 -11.06 36.28
CA TYR A 676 26.67 -9.79 36.93
C TYR A 676 27.79 -8.75 36.87
N PHE A 677 28.95 -9.06 36.28
CA PHE A 677 30.09 -8.13 36.18
C PHE A 677 29.72 -6.76 35.56
N LYS A 678 28.74 -6.73 34.64
CA LYS A 678 28.29 -5.50 33.97
C LYS A 678 27.34 -4.65 34.82
N GLU A 679 26.81 -5.18 35.92
CA GLU A 679 25.86 -4.47 36.78
C GLU A 679 26.56 -3.36 37.58
N GLN A 680 25.93 -2.20 37.67
CA GLN A 680 26.52 -1.03 38.35
C GLN A 680 26.66 -1.23 39.86
N ALA A 681 25.83 -2.10 40.44
CA ALA A 681 25.82 -2.45 41.86
C ALA A 681 26.70 -3.69 42.19
N PHE A 682 27.55 -4.13 41.26
CA PHE A 682 28.39 -5.33 41.42
C PHE A 682 29.21 -5.32 42.73
N ILE A 683 29.77 -4.17 43.10
CA ILE A 683 30.61 -4.02 44.30
C ILE A 683 29.78 -4.28 45.57
N GLU A 684 28.61 -3.67 45.66
CA GLU A 684 27.70 -3.82 46.80
C GLU A 684 27.20 -5.27 46.96
N ILE A 685 27.06 -6.00 45.85
CA ILE A 685 26.60 -7.39 45.82
C ILE A 685 27.70 -8.35 46.27
N PHE A 686 28.92 -8.21 45.75
CA PHE A 686 29.99 -9.21 45.96
C PHE A 686 30.91 -8.93 47.16
N VAL A 687 30.95 -7.71 47.71
CA VAL A 687 31.73 -7.42 48.93
C VAL A 687 31.31 -8.31 50.12
N PRO A 688 30.00 -8.47 50.43
CA PRO A 688 29.57 -9.41 51.48
C PRO A 688 30.02 -10.86 51.25
N ILE A 689 30.00 -11.31 49.99
CA ILE A 689 30.42 -12.67 49.61
C ILE A 689 31.93 -12.81 49.79
N MET A 690 32.70 -11.82 49.38
CA MET A 690 34.16 -11.77 49.57
C MET A 690 34.51 -11.87 51.06
N ASP A 691 33.84 -11.11 51.91
CA ASP A 691 34.06 -11.13 53.37
C ASP A 691 33.75 -12.52 53.95
N MET A 692 32.67 -13.17 53.49
CA MET A 692 32.36 -14.56 53.87
C MET A 692 33.46 -15.53 53.42
N LEU A 693 33.94 -15.43 52.18
CA LEU A 693 35.01 -16.29 51.66
C LEU A 693 36.34 -16.08 52.41
N GLN A 694 36.63 -14.86 52.84
CA GLN A 694 37.80 -14.57 53.68
C GLN A 694 37.71 -15.27 55.04
N LEU A 695 36.52 -15.34 55.66
CA LEU A 695 36.32 -16.11 56.90
C LEU A 695 36.62 -17.60 56.73
N TYR A 696 36.25 -18.18 55.57
CA TYR A 696 36.61 -19.55 55.23
C TYR A 696 38.12 -19.74 54.99
N SER A 697 38.78 -18.75 54.39
CA SER A 697 40.24 -18.78 54.15
C SER A 697 41.03 -18.91 55.45
N LEU A 698 40.56 -18.30 56.55
CA LEU A 698 41.16 -18.44 57.89
C LEU A 698 41.08 -19.86 58.46
N LYS A 699 40.17 -20.70 57.95
CA LYS A 699 39.92 -22.07 58.41
C LYS A 699 40.20 -23.11 57.33
N LYS A 700 41.14 -22.81 56.45
CA LYS A 700 41.54 -23.66 55.33
C LYS A 700 41.87 -25.11 55.76
N GLU A 701 42.34 -25.29 56.99
CA GLU A 701 42.71 -26.59 57.56
C GLU A 701 41.55 -27.60 57.66
N LEU A 702 40.30 -27.13 57.75
CA LEU A 702 39.11 -28.00 57.82
C LEU A 702 38.68 -28.53 56.44
N LEU A 703 39.25 -28.00 55.36
CA LEU A 703 38.80 -28.23 53.99
C LEU A 703 39.73 -29.21 53.27
N SER A 704 39.16 -30.05 52.40
CA SER A 704 39.96 -30.90 51.50
C SER A 704 40.86 -30.05 50.59
N LYS A 705 42.00 -30.59 50.15
CA LYS A 705 42.98 -29.86 49.32
C LYS A 705 42.34 -29.20 48.11
N ARG A 706 41.55 -29.97 47.35
CA ARG A 706 40.84 -29.52 46.14
C ARG A 706 39.87 -28.38 46.43
N LEU A 707 39.10 -28.47 47.52
CA LEU A 707 38.15 -27.43 47.89
C LEU A 707 38.90 -26.17 48.34
N SER A 708 39.99 -26.35 49.08
CA SER A 708 40.84 -25.25 49.55
C SER A 708 41.51 -24.47 48.40
N GLU A 709 41.92 -25.16 47.34
CA GLU A 709 42.44 -24.56 46.11
C GLU A 709 41.34 -23.80 45.36
N LYS A 710 40.16 -24.44 45.23
CA LYS A 710 39.01 -23.80 44.59
C LYS A 710 38.60 -22.53 45.32
N LEU A 711 38.52 -22.57 46.66
CA LEU A 711 38.16 -21.43 47.48
C LEU A 711 39.14 -20.26 47.32
N LEU A 712 40.45 -20.53 47.28
CA LEU A 712 41.45 -19.49 47.04
C LEU A 712 41.33 -18.91 45.62
N SER A 713 41.11 -19.76 44.62
CA SER A 713 40.89 -19.29 43.24
C SER A 713 39.65 -18.42 43.11
N THR A 714 38.54 -18.79 43.77
CA THR A 714 37.29 -18.03 43.74
C THR A 714 37.44 -16.71 44.50
N LEU A 715 38.15 -16.71 45.64
CA LEU A 715 38.40 -15.51 46.43
C LEU A 715 39.23 -14.51 45.62
N GLN A 716 40.29 -14.99 44.94
CA GLN A 716 41.10 -14.16 44.06
C GLN A 716 40.26 -13.59 42.91
N ALA A 717 39.47 -14.43 42.23
CA ALA A 717 38.59 -13.98 41.14
C ALA A 717 37.58 -12.91 41.58
N VAL A 718 36.96 -13.08 42.75
CA VAL A 718 36.06 -12.07 43.34
C VAL A 718 36.80 -10.78 43.65
N SER A 719 37.98 -10.86 44.27
CA SER A 719 38.81 -9.70 44.62
C SER A 719 39.21 -8.90 43.38
N ASP A 720 39.75 -9.57 42.36
CA ASP A 720 40.20 -8.97 41.10
C ASP A 720 39.02 -8.30 40.37
N SER A 721 37.85 -8.95 40.37
CA SER A 721 36.63 -8.42 39.76
C SER A 721 36.12 -7.18 40.49
N ILE A 722 36.17 -7.16 41.83
CA ILE A 722 35.78 -6.00 42.64
C ILE A 722 36.74 -4.83 42.41
N GLU A 723 38.05 -5.07 42.33
CA GLU A 723 39.03 -4.02 42.03
C GLU A 723 38.84 -3.42 40.63
N SER A 724 38.59 -4.27 39.64
CA SER A 724 38.24 -3.85 38.27
C SER A 724 36.94 -3.03 38.24
N ALA A 725 35.91 -3.46 38.97
CA ALA A 725 34.65 -2.74 39.09
C ALA A 725 34.83 -1.38 39.79
N LYS A 726 35.67 -1.28 40.83
CA LYS A 726 36.01 -0.03 41.51
C LYS A 726 36.68 0.97 40.56
N ALA A 727 37.60 0.51 39.71
CA ALA A 727 38.28 1.35 38.74
C ALA A 727 37.33 1.89 37.65
N ASN A 728 36.33 1.11 37.25
CA ASN A 728 35.39 1.46 36.17
C ASN A 728 34.13 2.22 36.63
N ARG A 729 33.89 2.35 37.95
CA ARG A 729 32.67 2.92 38.51
C ARG A 729 32.51 4.41 38.15
N LYS A 730 31.33 4.77 37.64
CA LYS A 730 30.92 6.15 37.30
C LYS A 730 29.65 6.55 38.06
N PRO A 731 29.45 7.84 38.37
CA PRO A 731 28.18 8.32 38.93
C PRO A 731 27.04 8.20 37.89
N LEU A 732 25.81 8.01 38.38
CA LEU A 732 24.62 7.87 37.52
C LEU A 732 24.19 9.21 36.91
N ALA A 733 23.80 9.18 35.63
CA ALA A 733 23.31 10.34 34.88
C ALA A 733 21.96 10.06 34.19
N LEU A 734 21.01 9.41 34.90
CA LEU A 734 19.73 8.96 34.33
C LEU A 734 18.82 10.09 33.82
N GLN A 735 19.00 11.32 34.31
CA GLN A 735 18.13 12.48 34.03
C GLN A 735 18.60 13.34 32.85
N SER A 736 19.60 12.89 32.06
CA SER A 736 20.08 13.61 30.88
C SER A 736 19.18 13.34 29.65
N HIS A 737 18.02 13.99 29.58
CA HIS A 737 17.09 13.85 28.44
C HIS A 737 17.49 14.72 27.24
N ARG A 738 17.17 14.27 26.02
CA ARG A 738 17.32 15.09 24.80
C ARG A 738 16.24 16.18 24.77
N PRO A 739 16.57 17.43 24.38
CA PRO A 739 15.57 18.49 24.25
C PRO A 739 14.59 18.19 23.10
N LEU A 740 13.31 18.58 23.26
CA LEU A 740 12.27 18.43 22.23
C LEU A 740 12.46 19.45 21.09
N GLY A 741 12.13 19.07 19.85
CA GLY A 741 12.17 19.96 18.67
C GLY A 741 11.05 21.02 18.66
N ILE A 742 11.22 22.07 17.84
CA ILE A 742 10.18 23.08 17.61
C ILE A 742 9.07 22.48 16.72
N THR A 743 7.80 22.76 17.02
CA THR A 743 6.65 22.29 16.24
C THR A 743 6.65 22.88 14.83
N SER A 744 6.71 22.04 13.79
CA SER A 744 6.64 22.45 12.38
C SER A 744 5.19 22.73 11.93
N GLN A 745 4.99 23.74 11.07
CA GLN A 745 3.70 24.06 10.43
C GLN A 745 3.78 23.85 8.91
N VAL A 746 2.73 23.30 8.30
CA VAL A 746 2.66 23.08 6.84
C VAL A 746 2.12 24.35 6.14
N PRO A 747 2.79 24.89 5.10
CA PRO A 747 2.32 26.08 4.41
C PRO A 747 1.09 25.80 3.56
N LYS A 748 0.11 26.72 3.55
CA LYS A 748 -1.06 26.65 2.65
C LYS A 748 -0.69 27.21 1.27
N PHE A 749 -0.78 26.39 0.23
CA PHE A 749 -0.59 26.78 -1.17
C PHE A 749 -1.58 26.05 -2.09
N GLU A 750 -1.66 26.47 -3.35
CA GLU A 750 -2.49 25.84 -4.38
C GLU A 750 -1.58 25.24 -5.46
N GLU A 751 -1.85 23.99 -5.85
CA GLU A 751 -1.21 23.39 -7.03
C GLU A 751 -1.79 23.99 -8.31
N GLY A 752 -0.94 24.34 -9.28
CA GLY A 752 -1.39 25.02 -10.51
C GLY A 752 -1.72 26.51 -10.37
N TYR A 753 -1.14 27.19 -9.37
CA TYR A 753 -1.30 28.65 -9.18
C TYR A 753 -0.99 29.44 -10.46
N SER A 754 -1.95 30.26 -10.91
CA SER A 754 -1.82 31.14 -12.07
C SER A 754 -2.28 32.55 -11.73
N LEU A 755 -1.49 33.56 -12.08
CA LEU A 755 -1.83 34.97 -11.88
C LEU A 755 -3.05 35.43 -12.69
N ASP A 756 -3.39 34.71 -13.76
CA ASP A 756 -4.49 35.07 -14.66
C ASP A 756 -5.86 34.58 -14.15
N LYS A 757 -5.87 33.55 -13.28
CA LYS A 757 -7.10 33.08 -12.60
C LYS A 757 -7.36 33.98 -11.39
N SER A 758 -8.56 34.56 -11.29
CA SER A 758 -8.84 35.62 -10.30
C SER A 758 -8.93 35.13 -8.84
N SER A 759 -9.25 33.85 -8.61
CA SER A 759 -9.23 33.15 -7.31
C SER A 759 -9.75 31.73 -7.48
N HIS A 760 -9.14 30.73 -6.83
CA HIS A 760 -9.79 29.45 -6.57
C HIS A 760 -10.67 29.64 -5.34
N ASP A 761 -11.88 30.14 -5.56
CA ASP A 761 -12.89 30.19 -4.50
C ASP A 761 -13.40 28.76 -4.27
N ILE A 762 -13.58 28.37 -3.02
CA ILE A 762 -14.10 27.03 -2.67
C ILE A 762 -15.56 26.93 -3.13
N ASP A 763 -16.29 28.06 -3.07
CA ASP A 763 -17.70 28.14 -3.45
C ASP A 763 -17.85 28.48 -4.96
N PRO A 764 -18.34 27.55 -5.81
CA PRO A 764 -18.44 27.77 -7.26
C PRO A 764 -19.45 28.88 -7.60
N GLU A 765 -20.54 29.01 -6.84
CA GLU A 765 -21.54 30.05 -7.04
C GLU A 765 -20.97 31.45 -6.82
N ARG A 766 -20.15 31.62 -5.76
CA ARG A 766 -19.50 32.89 -5.44
C ARG A 766 -18.48 33.26 -6.52
N ALA A 767 -17.71 32.29 -7.00
CA ALA A 767 -16.80 32.47 -8.13
C ALA A 767 -17.55 32.92 -9.40
N GLN A 768 -18.64 32.24 -9.75
CA GLN A 768 -19.47 32.57 -10.91
C GLN A 768 -20.12 33.96 -10.79
N LEU A 769 -20.70 34.31 -9.64
CA LEU A 769 -21.26 35.63 -9.39
C LEU A 769 -20.21 36.75 -9.52
N ASN A 770 -18.99 36.52 -9.02
CA ASN A 770 -17.91 37.48 -9.16
C ASN A 770 -17.43 37.60 -10.62
N LYS A 771 -17.34 36.49 -11.36
CA LYS A 771 -17.06 36.46 -12.80
C LYS A 771 -18.10 37.28 -13.58
N LEU A 772 -19.39 37.05 -13.33
CA LEU A 772 -20.49 37.80 -13.95
C LEU A 772 -20.46 39.29 -13.59
N ARG A 773 -20.19 39.64 -12.34
CA ARG A 773 -20.03 41.04 -11.91
C ARG A 773 -18.87 41.73 -12.63
N ALA A 774 -17.76 41.04 -12.85
CA ALA A 774 -16.62 41.58 -13.59
C ALA A 774 -16.97 41.79 -15.08
N GLN A 775 -17.54 40.77 -15.73
CA GLN A 775 -17.99 40.86 -17.13
C GLN A 775 -19.00 41.99 -17.36
N HIS A 776 -20.01 42.11 -16.49
CA HIS A 776 -21.00 43.19 -16.56
C HIS A 776 -20.34 44.58 -16.42
N ARG A 777 -19.38 44.74 -15.50
CA ARG A 777 -18.64 46.01 -15.31
C ARG A 777 -17.82 46.36 -16.56
N ASP A 778 -17.14 45.39 -17.16
CA ASP A 778 -16.31 45.61 -18.34
C ASP A 778 -17.14 45.90 -19.60
N ALA A 779 -18.22 45.16 -19.83
CA ALA A 779 -19.18 45.41 -20.90
C ALA A 779 -19.80 46.81 -20.77
N LYS A 780 -20.28 47.17 -19.57
CA LYS A 780 -20.83 48.51 -19.27
C LYS A 780 -19.81 49.62 -19.54
N LYS A 781 -18.56 49.45 -19.10
CA LYS A 781 -17.47 50.42 -19.31
C LYS A 781 -17.11 50.54 -20.79
N GLY A 782 -17.12 49.42 -21.53
CA GLY A 782 -16.92 49.36 -22.97
C GLY A 782 -18.00 50.14 -23.74
N ALA A 783 -19.26 49.84 -23.47
CA ALA A 783 -20.42 50.50 -24.09
C ALA A 783 -20.47 52.01 -23.82
N ILE A 784 -20.25 52.43 -22.56
CA ILE A 784 -20.19 53.86 -22.24
C ILE A 784 -19.04 54.55 -22.99
N ARG A 785 -17.90 53.87 -23.16
CA ARG A 785 -16.74 54.41 -23.88
C ARG A 785 -17.01 54.57 -25.37
N THR A 786 -17.71 53.64 -26.02
CA THR A 786 -18.08 53.75 -27.44
C THR A 786 -19.09 54.87 -27.66
N LEU A 787 -20.18 54.88 -26.89
CA LEU A 787 -21.22 55.92 -26.96
C LEU A 787 -20.65 57.33 -26.76
N ARG A 788 -19.72 57.52 -25.81
CA ARG A 788 -19.06 58.82 -25.60
C ARG A 788 -18.20 59.26 -26.79
N LYS A 789 -17.51 58.32 -27.45
CA LYS A 789 -16.70 58.64 -28.66
C LYS A 789 -17.61 58.97 -29.84
N ASP A 790 -18.72 58.26 -29.98
CA ASP A 790 -19.71 58.46 -31.05
C ASP A 790 -20.42 59.81 -30.87
N ALA A 791 -20.80 60.16 -29.65
CA ALA A 791 -21.33 61.48 -29.30
C ALA A 791 -20.33 62.62 -29.64
N ARG A 792 -19.03 62.42 -29.38
CA ARG A 792 -17.97 63.39 -29.76
C ARG A 792 -17.84 63.52 -31.27
N PHE A 793 -17.95 62.42 -32.01
CA PHE A 793 -17.91 62.42 -33.46
C PHE A 793 -19.10 63.19 -34.05
N ILE A 794 -20.32 62.86 -33.61
CA ILE A 794 -21.55 63.56 -34.02
C ILE A 794 -21.47 65.05 -33.68
N ALA A 795 -20.99 65.42 -32.49
CA ALA A 795 -20.82 66.82 -32.10
C ALA A 795 -19.80 67.56 -32.99
N ARG A 796 -18.73 66.88 -33.43
CA ARG A 796 -17.74 67.44 -34.35
C ARG A 796 -18.32 67.64 -35.75
N GLU A 797 -19.01 66.65 -36.30
CA GLU A 797 -19.67 66.76 -37.61
C GLU A 797 -20.75 67.83 -37.61
N ARG A 798 -21.63 67.87 -36.61
CA ARG A 798 -22.65 68.93 -36.48
C ARG A 798 -22.04 70.33 -36.38
N ARG A 799 -20.92 70.49 -35.66
CA ARG A 799 -20.21 71.78 -35.56
C ARG A 799 -19.57 72.17 -36.90
N GLN A 800 -18.98 71.22 -37.63
CA GLN A 800 -18.44 71.47 -38.96
C GLN A 800 -19.54 71.85 -39.95
N GLU A 801 -20.65 71.14 -39.94
CA GLU A 801 -21.82 71.42 -40.77
C GLU A 801 -22.41 72.81 -40.44
N GLN A 802 -22.55 73.16 -39.16
CA GLN A 802 -23.04 74.47 -38.74
C GLN A 802 -22.08 75.59 -39.18
N ARG A 803 -20.76 75.45 -38.94
CA ARG A 803 -19.76 76.44 -39.38
C ARG A 803 -19.79 76.63 -40.89
N ALA A 804 -19.93 75.55 -41.67
CA ALA A 804 -20.03 75.64 -43.12
C ALA A 804 -21.32 76.34 -43.58
N LYS A 805 -22.46 76.07 -42.91
CA LYS A 805 -23.74 76.77 -43.15
C LYS A 805 -23.64 78.26 -42.82
N ASP A 806 -23.06 78.61 -41.68
CA ASP A 806 -22.89 79.99 -41.22
C ASP A 806 -21.95 80.77 -42.16
N GLN A 807 -20.83 80.16 -42.59
CA GLN A 807 -19.91 80.75 -43.58
C GLN A 807 -20.61 80.99 -44.92
N ALA A 808 -21.30 79.99 -45.46
CA ALA A 808 -22.04 80.12 -46.72
C ALA A 808 -23.16 81.17 -46.63
N TYR A 809 -23.85 81.25 -45.48
CA TYR A 809 -24.85 82.27 -45.22
C TYR A 809 -24.25 83.67 -45.17
N ASN A 810 -23.17 83.87 -44.40
CA ASN A 810 -22.49 85.16 -44.27
C ASN A 810 -21.90 85.64 -45.60
N GLU A 811 -21.30 84.75 -46.39
CA GLU A 811 -20.82 85.08 -47.74
C GLU A 811 -21.95 85.47 -48.68
N LYS A 812 -23.10 84.78 -48.62
CA LYS A 812 -24.30 85.12 -49.41
C LYS A 812 -24.85 86.49 -49.00
N MET A 813 -24.97 86.74 -47.70
CA MET A 813 -25.46 88.02 -47.17
C MET A 813 -24.51 89.17 -47.53
N ARG A 814 -23.19 89.00 -47.36
CA ARG A 814 -22.20 89.99 -47.78
C ARG A 814 -22.25 90.28 -49.28
N LYS A 815 -22.47 89.26 -50.12
CA LYS A 815 -22.66 89.44 -51.58
C LYS A 815 -23.95 90.21 -51.90
N LEU A 816 -25.04 89.95 -51.18
CA LEU A 816 -26.31 90.67 -51.36
C LEU A 816 -26.21 92.12 -50.86
N GLU A 817 -25.60 92.34 -49.71
CA GLU A 817 -25.36 93.66 -49.12
C GLU A 817 -24.48 94.51 -50.05
N ASN A 818 -23.36 93.96 -50.53
CA ASN A 818 -22.52 94.62 -51.53
C ASN A 818 -23.30 94.94 -52.83
N ARG A 819 -24.19 94.04 -53.28
CA ARG A 819 -25.02 94.28 -54.48
C ARG A 819 -26.04 95.40 -54.26
N LEU A 820 -26.66 95.47 -53.08
CA LEU A 820 -27.62 96.51 -52.74
C LEU A 820 -26.94 97.88 -52.55
N GLN A 821 -25.76 97.91 -51.94
CA GLN A 821 -25.04 99.14 -51.62
C GLN A 821 -24.44 99.83 -52.86
N HIS A 822 -24.19 99.08 -53.93
CA HIS A 822 -23.68 99.59 -55.21
C HIS A 822 -24.76 99.72 -56.29
N PHE A 823 -26.04 99.49 -55.95
CA PHE A 823 -27.14 99.68 -56.90
C PHE A 823 -27.52 101.16 -56.91
N ASP A 824 -26.92 101.93 -57.82
CA ASP A 824 -27.26 103.34 -58.05
C ASP A 824 -28.54 103.38 -58.90
N PRO A 825 -29.70 103.86 -58.38
CA PRO A 825 -30.99 103.74 -59.06
C PRO A 825 -31.18 104.69 -60.26
N ALA A 826 -30.13 105.37 -60.73
CA ALA A 826 -30.17 106.30 -61.88
C ALA A 826 -29.61 105.68 -63.18
N VAL A 827 -29.39 104.36 -63.21
CA VAL A 827 -29.19 103.51 -64.40
C VAL A 827 -30.19 102.36 -64.30
#